data_AF-A0A959KZY2-F1
#
_entry.id   AF-A0A959KZY2-F1
#
_cell.length_a   1.000
_cell.length_b   1.000
_cell.length_c   1.000
_cell.angle_alpha   90.00
_cell.angle_beta   90.00
_cell.angle_gamma   90.00
#
_symmetry.space_group_name_H-M   'P 1'
#
loop_
_entity.id
_entity.type
_entity.pdbx_description
1 polymer ?
#
loop_
_entity_poly.entity_id
_entity_poly.type
_entity_poly.pdbx_seq_one_letter_code
_entity_poly.pdbx_strand_id
1 'polypeptide(L)'
;MRTFIQPDGVEFEAYIRRNAEILYLETPEGYTILKDPSDGYFKYAVKGLDGDLFLSSVAVSPAGHKTQAEKIIAQQIDTHLRYSGKFLLNKQYEFNQAMTNAATIPSSVFPPTGSRKALLLLIKYPDQSNTYSVTNFTNLTNQAGYNFNGQTGSFKDFYKDISYNQLTINTDVFGWYTATNNRATYGDDQGSTVAINLVREAVDAAEANNVNFANYDGDGDGAVDVVMVIHSGRGAEESGDGNDIWSHRWSLSAASKAVTYDGKLINDYIIQAEKYGASSITNIGVLCHEFGHALGLPDLYDTDGSSSGLGRWCLMAAGNWNNDGKTPAHMSIWCKAKLGWINPTVLTGAGSVTNLTSLDASAQAFRINTPVADEYFLLENRQLTGWDASLPGDGLLIYHIDESQINNKNESRYLVNLEQADGLNHLNTKTNNGDTGDPFPGNSDHTTFNCYTTPNSNNYNGSSSNVNIAAIAENNGIVSFSYGPCQTCSGTPIGGSSESDVAQSCSGSTINLLLTGMSSLEGISYQWQSSTDGSNYTNVSGENEFTLQTTLQQTTWYRCMVTCQSSGQSSFSTSTKVDQMTGDQCYCNAGATEMQFEKISAIQFNDISNTSGSNADGYEDFTNIITAVSPGGTYSFNADIYNGFDQDQVFVWIDFNRDGDFDDPDELTFTSNTSAGPFTSMIAIPVTTTPGKTRMRIRLHDSG
;
A
#
# COMPACT_ATOMS: atom_id res chain seq x y z
N MET A 1 4.46 1.00 7.88
CA MET A 1 5.02 2.21 8.50
C MET A 1 5.15 1.95 9.99
N ARG A 2 6.22 2.43 10.63
CA ARG A 2 6.49 2.29 12.07
C ARG A 2 7.07 3.59 12.62
N THR A 3 6.88 3.82 13.92
CA THR A 3 7.48 4.94 14.65
C THR A 3 8.82 4.51 15.24
N PHE A 4 9.84 5.34 15.01
CA PHE A 4 11.21 5.20 15.48
C PHE A 4 11.55 6.35 16.42
N ILE A 5 12.51 6.13 17.30
CA ILE A 5 12.98 7.11 18.29
C ILE A 5 14.46 7.38 18.04
N GLN A 6 14.80 8.64 17.81
CA GLN A 6 16.19 9.12 17.76
C GLN A 6 16.84 9.03 19.15
N PRO A 7 18.18 8.99 19.26
CA PRO A 7 18.87 8.95 20.55
C PRO A 7 18.56 10.11 21.52
N ASP A 8 18.09 11.26 21.00
CA ASP A 8 17.62 12.40 21.81
C ASP A 8 16.17 12.29 22.28
N GLY A 9 15.47 11.20 21.91
CA GLY A 9 14.07 10.94 22.27
C GLY A 9 13.05 11.46 21.25
N VAL A 10 13.48 12.08 20.15
CA VAL A 10 12.57 12.57 19.11
C VAL A 10 12.01 11.42 18.27
N GLU A 11 10.70 11.40 18.08
CA GLU A 11 10.02 10.37 17.28
C GLU A 11 9.95 10.75 15.79
N PHE A 12 10.09 9.77 14.90
CA PHE A 12 9.84 9.93 13.46
C PHE A 12 9.23 8.65 12.87
N GLU A 13 8.60 8.75 11.70
CA GLU A 13 8.01 7.60 11.02
C GLU A 13 8.89 7.13 9.86
N ALA A 14 8.97 5.82 9.67
CA ALA A 14 9.63 5.21 8.51
C ALA A 14 9.00 3.85 8.13
N TYR A 15 9.22 3.44 6.90
CA TYR A 15 8.96 2.10 6.41
C TYR A 15 10.19 1.22 6.64
N ILE A 16 9.97 0.07 7.28
CA ILE A 16 10.91 -1.05 7.26
C ILE A 16 10.66 -1.81 5.96
N ARG A 17 11.70 -2.00 5.18
CA ARG A 17 11.65 -2.70 3.90
C ARG A 17 12.79 -3.71 3.85
N ARG A 18 12.56 -4.80 3.13
CA ARG A 18 13.55 -5.85 2.94
C ARG A 18 13.36 -6.46 1.56
N ASN A 19 14.47 -6.80 0.91
CA ASN A 19 14.49 -7.76 -0.20
C ASN A 19 15.15 -9.07 0.28
N ALA A 20 15.46 -10.01 -0.61
CA ALA A 20 16.01 -11.31 -0.18
C ALA A 20 17.33 -11.18 0.63
N GLU A 21 18.09 -10.10 0.46
CA GLU A 21 19.45 -9.96 0.99
C GLU A 21 19.68 -8.83 2.00
N ILE A 22 18.88 -7.75 1.96
CA ILE A 22 19.16 -6.49 2.66
C ILE A 22 17.89 -5.87 3.25
N LEU A 23 18.00 -5.46 4.51
CA LEU A 23 17.10 -4.54 5.20
C LEU A 23 17.44 -3.07 4.85
N TYR A 24 16.43 -2.25 4.60
CA TYR A 24 16.58 -0.81 4.49
C TYR A 24 15.37 -0.05 5.05
N LEU A 25 15.62 1.18 5.47
CA LEU A 25 14.61 2.07 6.04
C LEU A 25 14.34 3.22 5.08
N GLU A 26 13.07 3.65 5.01
CA GLU A 26 12.65 4.73 4.11
C GLU A 26 11.64 5.65 4.78
N THR A 27 11.79 6.97 4.65
CA THR A 27 10.81 7.94 5.17
C THR A 27 9.49 7.89 4.39
N PRO A 28 8.38 8.45 4.91
CA PRO A 28 7.12 8.55 4.17
C PRO A 28 7.24 9.23 2.80
N GLU A 29 8.18 10.16 2.67
CA GLU A 29 8.48 10.91 1.45
C GLU A 29 9.39 10.14 0.48
N GLY A 30 9.81 8.92 0.81
CA GLY A 30 10.60 8.05 -0.07
C GLY A 30 12.11 8.17 0.11
N TYR A 31 12.63 8.93 1.08
CA TYR A 31 14.07 9.04 1.28
C TYR A 31 14.63 7.85 2.06
N THR A 32 15.69 7.24 1.56
CA THR A 32 16.35 6.12 2.26
C THR A 32 17.19 6.64 3.42
N ILE A 33 17.14 5.94 4.55
CA ILE A 33 17.81 6.33 5.80
C ILE A 33 18.63 5.16 6.34
N LEU A 34 19.73 5.48 7.02
CA LEU A 34 20.64 4.53 7.63
C LEU A 34 20.83 4.90 9.11
N LYS A 35 20.99 3.90 9.98
CA LYS A 35 21.35 4.11 11.38
C LYS A 35 22.87 4.22 11.50
N ASP A 36 23.34 5.31 12.07
CA ASP A 36 24.77 5.51 12.32
C ASP A 36 25.20 4.65 13.53
N PRO A 37 26.11 3.67 13.36
CA PRO A 37 26.51 2.80 14.45
C PRO A 37 27.34 3.52 15.53
N SER A 38 27.87 4.72 15.25
CA SER A 38 28.73 5.46 16.18
C SER A 38 27.94 6.28 17.21
N ASP A 39 26.78 6.81 16.83
CA ASP A 39 25.95 7.66 17.70
C ASP A 39 24.48 7.19 17.82
N GLY A 40 24.06 6.22 17.00
CA GLY A 40 22.73 5.63 17.01
C GLY A 40 21.67 6.44 16.26
N TYR A 41 22.01 7.58 15.67
CA TYR A 41 21.04 8.42 14.95
C TYR A 41 20.68 7.83 13.59
N PHE A 42 19.41 7.97 13.20
CA PHE A 42 18.96 7.71 11.84
C PHE A 42 19.22 8.95 10.98
N LYS A 43 19.97 8.78 9.90
CA LYS A 43 20.43 9.84 9.00
C LYS A 43 20.08 9.53 7.55
N TYR A 44 19.90 10.56 6.73
CA TYR A 44 19.62 10.38 5.30
C TYR A 44 20.79 9.68 4.60
N ALA A 45 20.48 8.76 3.70
CA ALA A 45 21.46 8.06 2.88
C ALA A 45 21.84 8.91 1.66
N VAL A 46 23.11 8.85 1.27
CA VAL A 46 23.62 9.39 0.00
C VAL A 46 24.21 8.27 -0.85
N LYS A 47 24.01 8.32 -2.16
CA LYS A 47 24.55 7.32 -3.07
C LYS A 47 25.97 7.69 -3.50
N GLY A 48 26.91 6.77 -3.29
CA GLY A 48 28.27 6.88 -3.80
C GLY A 48 28.38 6.59 -5.29
N LEU A 49 29.52 6.96 -5.89
CA LEU A 49 29.79 6.72 -7.32
C LEU A 49 29.85 5.24 -7.69
N ASP A 50 30.15 4.38 -6.73
CA ASP A 50 30.16 2.92 -6.86
C ASP A 50 28.77 2.28 -6.68
N GLY A 51 27.76 3.09 -6.37
CA GLY A 51 26.38 2.65 -6.17
C GLY A 51 26.08 2.15 -4.75
N ASP A 52 27.03 2.21 -3.81
CA ASP A 52 26.78 1.91 -2.40
C ASP A 52 26.22 3.13 -1.67
N LEU A 53 25.52 2.89 -0.55
CA LEU A 53 24.90 3.94 0.25
C LEU A 53 25.77 4.30 1.46
N PHE A 54 25.88 5.61 1.72
CA PHE A 54 26.65 6.17 2.82
C PHE A 54 25.78 7.06 3.70
N LEU A 55 26.16 7.19 4.97
CA LEU A 55 25.51 8.10 5.91
C LEU A 55 25.81 9.55 5.54
N SER A 56 24.78 10.39 5.44
CA SER A 56 24.95 11.83 5.50
C SER A 56 25.21 12.31 6.93
N SER A 57 25.50 13.60 7.10
CA SER A 57 25.55 14.25 8.40
C SER A 57 24.19 14.69 8.94
N VAL A 58 23.10 14.49 8.19
CA VAL A 58 21.78 15.05 8.49
C VAL A 58 20.88 13.98 9.12
N ALA A 59 20.46 14.21 10.36
CA ALA A 59 19.52 13.35 11.06
C ALA A 59 18.07 13.57 10.59
N VAL A 60 17.24 12.53 10.69
CA VAL A 60 15.82 12.56 10.32
C VAL A 60 14.99 13.17 11.45
N SER A 61 14.12 14.12 11.11
CA SER A 61 13.16 14.74 12.03
C SER A 61 11.71 14.27 11.78
N PRO A 62 10.78 14.46 12.75
CA PRO A 62 9.38 14.09 12.62
C PRO A 62 8.72 14.71 11.37
N ALA A 63 7.69 14.04 10.86
CA ALA A 63 6.89 14.56 9.77
C ALA A 63 6.34 15.96 10.11
N GLY A 64 6.42 16.89 9.14
CA GLY A 64 6.00 18.30 9.32
C GLY A 64 7.00 19.22 10.04
N HIS A 65 8.09 18.69 10.61
CA HIS A 65 9.08 19.46 11.39
C HIS A 65 10.50 19.35 10.81
N LYS A 66 10.63 19.39 9.49
CA LYS A 66 11.92 19.23 8.80
C LYS A 66 12.83 20.44 9.05
N THR A 67 14.06 20.16 9.47
CA THR A 67 15.09 21.18 9.67
C THR A 67 15.54 21.80 8.34
N GLN A 68 16.21 22.95 8.39
CA GLN A 68 16.77 23.55 7.17
C GLN A 68 17.79 22.63 6.48
N ALA A 69 18.58 21.87 7.26
CA ALA A 69 19.52 20.90 6.73
C ALA A 69 18.82 19.77 5.97
N GLU A 70 17.66 19.30 6.46
CA GLU A 70 16.84 18.29 5.78
C GLU A 70 16.24 18.82 4.48
N LYS A 71 15.73 20.05 4.47
CA LYS A 71 15.22 20.69 3.25
C LYS A 71 16.31 20.80 2.18
N ILE A 72 17.55 21.10 2.58
CA ILE A 72 18.69 21.19 1.66
C ILE A 72 19.07 19.82 1.12
N ILE A 73 19.24 18.81 1.98
CA ILE A 73 19.67 17.48 1.52
C ILE A 73 18.60 16.82 0.64
N ALA A 74 17.31 17.02 0.94
CA ALA A 74 16.19 16.52 0.14
C ALA A 74 16.19 17.02 -1.32
N GLN A 75 16.81 18.17 -1.59
CA GLN A 75 17.01 18.70 -2.95
C GLN A 75 18.26 18.13 -3.65
N GLN A 76 19.11 17.41 -2.94
CA GLN A 76 20.42 16.94 -3.42
C GLN A 76 20.47 15.42 -3.59
N ILE A 77 19.53 14.68 -3.01
CA ILE A 77 19.48 13.22 -3.06
C ILE A 77 18.19 12.76 -3.74
N ASP A 78 18.28 11.67 -4.50
CA ASP A 78 17.10 11.04 -5.07
C ASP A 78 16.29 10.32 -3.98
N THR A 79 15.00 10.13 -4.23
CA THR A 79 14.17 9.21 -3.44
C THR A 79 14.41 7.76 -3.87
N HIS A 80 14.03 6.82 -3.02
CA HIS A 80 14.11 5.37 -3.23
C HIS A 80 15.52 4.86 -3.56
N LEU A 81 16.55 5.48 -2.99
CA LEU A 81 17.92 5.00 -3.12
C LEU A 81 18.06 3.56 -2.62
N ARG A 82 18.78 2.73 -3.37
CA ARG A 82 19.11 1.35 -3.01
C ARG A 82 20.58 1.10 -3.24
N TYR A 83 21.13 0.15 -2.48
CA TYR A 83 22.45 -0.41 -2.79
C TYR A 83 22.41 -1.00 -4.19
N SER A 84 23.33 -0.56 -5.05
CA SER A 84 23.59 -1.14 -6.37
C SER A 84 25.08 -1.41 -6.59
N GLY A 85 25.89 -1.24 -5.54
CA GLY A 85 27.34 -1.37 -5.57
C GLY A 85 27.83 -2.69 -4.99
N LYS A 86 29.06 -2.66 -4.44
CA LYS A 86 29.74 -3.86 -3.95
C LYS A 86 29.07 -4.46 -2.73
N PHE A 87 28.43 -3.64 -1.90
CA PHE A 87 27.72 -4.13 -0.72
C PHE A 87 26.61 -5.12 -1.12
N LEU A 88 25.76 -4.75 -2.10
CA LEU A 88 24.71 -5.63 -2.60
C LEU A 88 25.30 -6.88 -3.25
N LEU A 89 26.32 -6.73 -4.11
CA LEU A 89 26.95 -7.86 -4.79
C LEU A 89 27.53 -8.90 -3.81
N ASN A 90 28.15 -8.43 -2.71
CA ASN A 90 28.68 -9.32 -1.68
C ASN A 90 27.56 -10.06 -0.95
N LYS A 91 26.48 -9.35 -0.56
CA LYS A 91 25.31 -9.96 0.09
C LYS A 91 24.62 -10.98 -0.82
N GLN A 92 24.50 -10.69 -2.11
CA GLN A 92 23.99 -11.64 -3.12
C GLN A 92 24.88 -12.86 -3.29
N TYR A 93 26.21 -12.69 -3.31
CA TYR A 93 27.15 -13.80 -3.39
C TYR A 93 27.05 -14.72 -2.17
N GLU A 94 26.97 -14.17 -0.96
CA GLU A 94 26.76 -14.90 0.29
C GLU A 94 25.43 -15.67 0.26
N PHE A 95 24.34 -15.01 -0.14
CA PHE A 95 23.02 -15.61 -0.25
C PHE A 95 23.00 -16.77 -1.26
N ASN A 96 23.57 -16.60 -2.45
CA ASN A 96 23.60 -17.63 -3.49
C ASN A 96 24.39 -18.88 -3.07
N GLN A 97 25.49 -18.70 -2.34
CA GLN A 97 26.22 -19.84 -1.77
C GLN A 97 25.37 -20.57 -0.71
N ALA A 98 24.69 -19.82 0.15
CA ALA A 98 23.79 -20.39 1.15
C ALA A 98 22.66 -21.20 0.52
N MET A 99 22.04 -20.68 -0.55
CA MET A 99 20.99 -21.37 -1.31
C MET A 99 21.50 -22.65 -1.97
N THR A 100 22.71 -22.61 -2.54
CA THR A 100 23.34 -23.80 -3.13
C THR A 100 23.56 -24.90 -2.10
N ASN A 101 24.04 -24.53 -0.90
CA ASN A 101 24.23 -25.47 0.20
C ASN A 101 22.89 -26.00 0.74
N ALA A 102 21.89 -25.12 0.90
CA ALA A 102 20.55 -25.50 1.38
C ALA A 102 19.92 -26.56 0.47
N ALA A 103 20.03 -26.39 -0.85
CA ALA A 103 19.47 -27.31 -1.85
C ALA A 103 20.06 -28.74 -1.81
N THR A 104 21.17 -28.97 -1.10
CA THR A 104 21.78 -30.31 -0.99
C THR A 104 21.00 -31.26 -0.09
N ILE A 105 20.17 -30.71 0.82
CA ILE A 105 19.35 -31.47 1.76
C ILE A 105 17.91 -30.98 1.57
N PRO A 106 16.98 -31.84 1.12
CA PRO A 106 15.58 -31.48 1.02
C PRO A 106 15.04 -30.92 2.35
N SER A 107 14.21 -29.88 2.27
CA SER A 107 13.42 -29.44 3.42
C SER A 107 12.53 -30.57 3.89
N SER A 108 12.44 -30.78 5.20
CA SER A 108 11.31 -31.51 5.76
C SER A 108 10.05 -30.65 5.62
N VAL A 109 8.87 -31.28 5.60
CA VAL A 109 7.58 -30.59 5.49
C VAL A 109 6.73 -31.04 6.66
N PHE A 110 6.34 -30.08 7.50
CA PHE A 110 5.46 -30.35 8.62
C PHE A 110 4.13 -30.91 8.12
N PRO A 111 3.67 -32.06 8.62
CA PRO A 111 2.45 -32.68 8.11
C PRO A 111 1.23 -31.78 8.32
N PRO A 112 0.47 -31.43 7.28
CA PRO A 112 -0.58 -30.41 7.37
C PRO A 112 -1.87 -30.88 8.03
N THR A 113 -1.95 -32.14 8.47
CA THR A 113 -3.15 -32.71 9.09
C THR A 113 -2.82 -33.64 10.26
N GLY A 114 -3.80 -33.90 11.12
CA GLY A 114 -3.69 -34.71 12.32
C GLY A 114 -3.34 -33.91 13.57
N SER A 115 -3.21 -34.60 14.70
CA SER A 115 -2.63 -34.00 15.91
C SER A 115 -1.12 -34.19 15.90
N ARG A 116 -0.38 -33.08 15.79
CA ARG A 116 1.08 -33.07 15.61
C ARG A 116 1.77 -32.46 16.81
N LYS A 117 3.04 -32.81 17.00
CA LYS A 117 3.92 -32.17 17.97
C LYS A 117 4.87 -31.24 17.26
N ALA A 118 5.11 -30.07 17.85
CA ALA A 118 6.12 -29.13 17.39
C ALA A 118 7.08 -28.79 18.53
N LEU A 119 8.34 -28.51 18.21
CA LEU A 119 9.37 -28.16 19.17
C LEU A 119 9.63 -26.64 19.14
N LEU A 120 9.54 -25.97 20.30
CA LEU A 120 9.94 -24.58 20.48
C LEU A 120 11.10 -24.47 21.47
N LEU A 121 12.22 -23.90 21.03
CA LEU A 121 13.41 -23.67 21.85
C LEU A 121 13.58 -22.17 22.13
N LEU A 122 13.83 -21.81 23.39
CA LEU A 122 14.07 -20.43 23.80
C LEU A 122 15.57 -20.22 24.04
N ILE A 123 16.18 -19.18 23.46
CA ILE A 123 17.62 -18.88 23.62
C ILE A 123 17.90 -17.38 23.80
N LYS A 124 18.67 -17.02 24.83
CA LYS A 124 19.02 -15.62 25.16
C LYS A 124 20.48 -15.34 24.91
N TYR A 125 20.81 -14.06 24.69
CA TYR A 125 22.20 -13.61 24.59
C TYR A 125 22.81 -13.32 25.97
N PRO A 126 24.14 -13.42 26.14
CA PRO A 126 24.83 -13.05 27.38
C PRO A 126 24.60 -11.58 27.80
N ASP A 127 24.52 -10.67 26.82
CA ASP A 127 24.30 -9.23 27.01
C ASP A 127 22.82 -8.82 27.00
N GLN A 128 21.90 -9.74 26.75
CA GLN A 128 20.47 -9.45 26.68
C GLN A 128 19.62 -10.56 27.32
N SER A 129 19.17 -10.28 28.54
CA SER A 129 18.29 -11.19 29.30
C SER A 129 16.91 -11.31 28.67
N ASN A 130 16.28 -12.48 28.85
CA ASN A 130 14.87 -12.67 28.55
C ASN A 130 13.98 -11.94 29.57
N THR A 131 12.78 -11.57 29.15
CA THR A 131 11.70 -10.98 29.96
C THR A 131 10.57 -11.98 30.23
N TYR A 132 10.25 -12.82 29.25
CA TYR A 132 9.13 -13.76 29.29
C TYR A 132 9.61 -15.18 29.62
N SER A 133 8.78 -15.92 30.36
CA SER A 133 9.10 -17.28 30.82
C SER A 133 8.72 -18.36 29.78
N VAL A 134 9.22 -19.58 29.98
CA VAL A 134 8.76 -20.77 29.25
C VAL A 134 7.24 -20.93 29.31
N THR A 135 6.63 -20.65 30.46
CA THR A 135 5.18 -20.72 30.63
C THR A 135 4.45 -19.69 29.77
N ASN A 136 5.00 -18.49 29.60
CA ASN A 136 4.41 -17.49 28.71
C ASN A 136 4.36 -17.99 27.26
N PHE A 137 5.47 -18.56 26.76
CA PHE A 137 5.49 -19.14 25.41
C PHE A 137 4.67 -20.42 25.27
N THR A 138 4.58 -21.22 26.34
CA THR A 138 3.68 -22.39 26.39
C THR A 138 2.23 -21.94 26.24
N ASN A 139 1.83 -20.86 26.91
CA ASN A 139 0.49 -20.31 26.81
C ASN A 139 0.25 -19.67 25.43
N LEU A 140 1.18 -18.86 24.94
CA LEU A 140 1.13 -18.24 23.60
C LEU A 140 0.91 -19.28 22.50
N THR A 141 1.51 -20.47 22.66
CA THR A 141 1.45 -21.52 21.64
C THR A 141 0.32 -22.52 21.83
N ASN A 142 -0.12 -22.81 23.06
CA ASN A 142 -1.05 -23.91 23.33
C ASN A 142 -2.34 -23.56 24.08
N GLN A 143 -2.42 -22.40 24.75
CA GLN A 143 -3.56 -22.10 25.61
C GLN A 143 -4.81 -21.82 24.77
N ALA A 144 -5.83 -22.64 24.95
CA ALA A 144 -7.12 -22.43 24.29
C ALA A 144 -7.73 -21.08 24.68
N GLY A 145 -8.12 -20.30 23.68
CA GLY A 145 -8.70 -18.96 23.87
C GLY A 145 -7.70 -17.96 24.45
N TYR A 146 -6.42 -18.11 24.16
CA TYR A 146 -5.39 -17.16 24.59
C TYR A 146 -5.70 -15.76 24.07
N ASN A 147 -5.76 -14.78 24.98
CA ASN A 147 -6.20 -13.41 24.66
C ASN A 147 -5.30 -12.31 25.24
N PHE A 148 -4.10 -12.69 25.68
CA PHE A 148 -3.14 -11.73 26.24
C PHE A 148 -2.82 -10.64 25.20
N ASN A 149 -2.71 -9.39 25.64
CA ASN A 149 -2.48 -8.21 24.78
C ASN A 149 -3.48 -8.02 23.61
N GLY A 150 -4.67 -8.62 23.70
CA GLY A 150 -5.71 -8.51 22.68
C GLY A 150 -5.52 -9.43 21.48
N GLN A 151 -4.71 -10.49 21.62
CA GLN A 151 -4.64 -11.57 20.64
C GLN A 151 -5.98 -12.30 20.51
N THR A 152 -6.30 -12.74 19.30
CA THR A 152 -7.54 -13.50 19.04
C THR A 152 -7.47 -14.92 19.61
N GLY A 153 -6.28 -15.50 19.65
CA GLY A 153 -6.06 -16.88 20.12
C GLY A 153 -4.57 -17.21 20.28
N SER A 154 -4.30 -18.47 20.63
CA SER A 154 -2.96 -19.05 20.59
C SER A 154 -2.59 -19.50 19.17
N PHE A 155 -1.30 -19.78 18.94
CA PHE A 155 -0.84 -20.42 17.72
C PHE A 155 -1.60 -21.72 17.40
N LYS A 156 -1.89 -22.54 18.42
CA LYS A 156 -2.72 -23.74 18.31
C LYS A 156 -4.17 -23.42 17.94
N ASP A 157 -4.77 -22.40 18.55
CA ASP A 157 -6.15 -21.99 18.21
C ASP A 157 -6.24 -21.59 16.75
N PHE A 158 -5.29 -20.77 16.28
CA PHE A 158 -5.23 -20.33 14.88
C PHE A 158 -5.22 -21.50 13.91
N TYR A 159 -4.20 -22.37 13.96
CA TYR A 159 -4.08 -23.48 13.02
C TYR A 159 -5.21 -24.50 13.13
N LYS A 160 -5.76 -24.70 14.33
CA LYS A 160 -6.90 -25.59 14.51
C LYS A 160 -8.16 -25.04 13.86
N ASP A 161 -8.39 -23.73 13.97
CA ASP A 161 -9.57 -23.08 13.43
C ASP A 161 -9.50 -22.96 11.90
N ILE A 162 -8.42 -22.39 11.38
CA ILE A 162 -8.29 -22.14 9.93
C ILE A 162 -8.16 -23.42 9.09
N SER A 163 -7.84 -24.56 9.72
CA SER A 163 -7.80 -25.89 9.09
C SER A 163 -9.10 -26.68 9.29
N TYR A 164 -10.13 -26.11 9.92
CA TYR A 164 -11.40 -26.78 10.20
C TYR A 164 -11.21 -28.04 11.06
N ASN A 165 -10.38 -27.95 12.10
CA ASN A 165 -9.95 -29.04 12.99
C ASN A 165 -9.15 -30.15 12.32
N GLN A 166 -8.67 -29.96 11.08
CA GLN A 166 -7.85 -30.97 10.40
C GLN A 166 -6.41 -30.99 10.90
N LEU A 167 -5.88 -29.87 11.38
CA LEU A 167 -4.57 -29.78 12.02
C LEU A 167 -4.74 -29.36 13.48
N THR A 168 -4.04 -30.01 14.39
CA THR A 168 -3.92 -29.54 15.78
C THR A 168 -2.48 -29.69 16.23
N ILE A 169 -1.83 -28.57 16.53
CA ILE A 169 -0.42 -28.55 16.92
C ILE A 169 -0.32 -28.47 18.44
N ASN A 170 0.48 -29.35 19.02
CA ASN A 170 0.84 -29.31 20.44
C ASN A 170 2.34 -28.98 20.54
N THR A 171 2.66 -27.82 21.09
CA THR A 171 4.02 -27.31 21.12
C THR A 171 4.68 -27.65 22.46
N ASP A 172 5.77 -28.41 22.42
CA ASP A 172 6.64 -28.64 23.57
C ASP A 172 7.68 -27.50 23.62
N VAL A 173 7.78 -26.77 24.75
CA VAL A 173 8.63 -25.58 24.90
C VAL A 173 9.78 -25.83 25.88
N PHE A 174 11.01 -25.60 25.45
CA PHE A 174 12.22 -25.77 26.27
C PHE A 174 13.14 -24.54 26.25
N GLY A 175 14.00 -24.42 27.26
CA GLY A 175 14.90 -23.27 27.49
C GLY A 175 14.58 -22.54 28.79
N TRP A 176 15.07 -21.32 29.02
CA TRP A 176 15.98 -20.54 28.18
C TRP A 176 17.40 -21.09 28.20
N TYR A 177 17.96 -21.36 27.02
CA TYR A 177 19.40 -21.59 26.84
C TYR A 177 20.13 -20.26 26.69
N THR A 178 21.45 -20.26 26.86
CA THR A 178 22.28 -19.06 26.72
C THR A 178 23.23 -19.23 25.54
N ALA A 179 23.21 -18.28 24.62
CA ALA A 179 24.12 -18.22 23.48
C ALA A 179 25.56 -17.96 23.93
N THR A 180 26.50 -18.29 23.06
CA THR A 180 27.93 -18.14 23.30
C THR A 180 28.38 -16.69 23.14
N ASN A 181 27.83 -15.98 22.15
CA ASN A 181 28.21 -14.60 21.83
C ASN A 181 27.06 -13.63 22.12
N ASN A 182 27.39 -12.34 22.09
CA ASN A 182 26.45 -11.24 22.29
C ASN A 182 25.51 -11.05 21.09
N ARG A 183 24.38 -10.38 21.31
CA ARG A 183 23.31 -10.17 20.32
C ARG A 183 23.80 -9.74 18.94
N ALA A 184 24.63 -8.70 18.89
CA ALA A 184 25.12 -8.11 17.64
C ALA A 184 25.89 -9.10 16.75
N THR A 185 26.44 -10.18 17.31
CA THR A 185 27.13 -11.23 16.54
C THR A 185 26.19 -12.03 15.65
N TYR A 186 24.89 -12.08 15.97
CA TYR A 186 23.91 -12.90 15.24
C TYR A 186 22.94 -12.08 14.37
N GLY A 187 23.00 -10.75 14.45
CA GLY A 187 22.07 -9.84 13.77
C GLY A 187 22.17 -9.86 12.25
N ASP A 188 21.11 -9.36 11.60
CA ASP A 188 20.93 -9.38 10.14
C ASP A 188 22.06 -8.67 9.36
N ASP A 189 22.64 -7.60 9.94
CA ASP A 189 23.76 -6.86 9.34
C ASP A 189 25.00 -7.74 9.11
N GLN A 190 25.16 -8.80 9.92
CA GLN A 190 26.30 -9.72 9.82
C GLN A 190 26.18 -10.71 8.64
N GLY A 191 25.00 -10.83 8.03
CA GLY A 191 24.75 -11.70 6.88
C GLY A 191 23.59 -12.67 7.09
N SER A 192 22.96 -13.06 5.99
CA SER A 192 21.71 -13.84 5.96
C SER A 192 21.79 -15.24 6.59
N THR A 193 23.00 -15.76 6.82
CA THR A 193 23.22 -17.08 7.41
C THR A 193 23.70 -17.05 8.86
N VAL A 194 23.96 -15.88 9.43
CA VAL A 194 24.63 -15.81 10.74
C VAL A 194 23.70 -16.25 11.88
N ALA A 195 22.40 -15.98 11.77
CA ALA A 195 21.37 -16.46 12.69
C ALA A 195 21.34 -18.00 12.82
N ILE A 196 21.76 -18.73 11.78
CA ILE A 196 21.86 -20.21 11.80
C ILE A 196 22.76 -20.68 12.94
N ASN A 197 23.80 -19.92 13.29
CA ASN A 197 24.69 -20.28 14.41
C ASN A 197 23.93 -20.27 15.74
N LEU A 198 23.06 -19.28 15.98
CA LEU A 198 22.26 -19.19 17.21
C LEU A 198 21.26 -20.35 17.31
N VAL A 199 20.60 -20.67 16.20
CA VAL A 199 19.67 -21.81 16.12
C VAL A 199 20.41 -23.11 16.41
N ARG A 200 21.60 -23.26 15.84
CA ARG A 200 22.43 -24.44 16.09
C ARG A 200 22.81 -24.58 17.56
N GLU A 201 23.20 -23.48 18.21
CA GLU A 201 23.48 -23.46 19.65
C GLU A 201 22.26 -23.84 20.49
N ALA A 202 21.06 -23.40 20.11
CA ALA A 202 19.82 -23.78 20.78
C ALA A 202 19.52 -25.29 20.66
N VAL A 203 19.71 -25.86 19.46
CA VAL A 203 19.56 -27.30 19.20
C VAL A 203 20.55 -28.13 20.03
N ASP A 204 21.83 -27.73 20.06
CA ASP A 204 22.85 -28.43 20.85
C ASP A 204 22.57 -28.34 22.37
N ALA A 205 22.11 -27.18 22.83
CA ALA A 205 21.74 -27.02 24.23
C ALA A 205 20.50 -27.86 24.60
N ALA A 206 19.54 -28.02 23.69
CA ALA A 206 18.38 -28.88 23.89
C ALA A 206 18.78 -30.36 23.98
N GLU A 207 19.65 -30.83 23.09
CA GLU A 207 20.22 -32.18 23.16
C GLU A 207 20.94 -32.42 24.49
N ALA A 208 21.80 -31.49 24.91
CA ALA A 208 22.52 -31.59 26.18
C ALA A 208 21.58 -31.59 27.41
N ASN A 209 20.34 -31.10 27.26
CA ASN A 209 19.29 -31.13 28.29
C ASN A 209 18.28 -32.28 28.08
N ASN A 210 18.62 -33.29 27.28
CA ASN A 210 17.86 -34.52 27.04
C ASN A 210 16.50 -34.31 26.33
N VAL A 211 16.39 -33.29 25.48
CA VAL A 211 15.25 -33.19 24.56
C VAL A 211 15.38 -34.29 23.52
N ASN A 212 14.41 -35.21 23.48
CA ASN A 212 14.38 -36.28 22.47
C ASN A 212 13.80 -35.77 21.15
N PHE A 213 14.65 -35.58 20.15
CA PHE A 213 14.29 -35.08 18.83
C PHE A 213 13.47 -36.07 18.00
N ALA A 214 13.52 -37.38 18.30
CA ALA A 214 12.70 -38.39 17.63
C ALA A 214 11.18 -38.20 17.80
N ASN A 215 10.75 -37.35 18.74
CA ASN A 215 9.35 -37.02 18.97
C ASN A 215 8.76 -36.03 17.95
N TYR A 216 9.58 -35.39 17.11
CA TYR A 216 9.19 -34.30 16.22
C TYR A 216 9.40 -34.64 14.74
N ASP A 217 9.51 -35.93 14.41
CA ASP A 217 9.42 -36.48 13.07
C ASP A 217 7.99 -36.98 12.86
N GLY A 218 7.12 -36.11 12.34
CA GLY A 218 5.69 -36.32 12.26
C GLY A 218 5.25 -37.19 11.09
N ASP A 219 6.01 -37.23 10.00
CA ASP A 219 5.72 -38.06 8.82
C ASP A 219 6.57 -39.34 8.74
N GLY A 220 7.60 -39.47 9.56
CA GLY A 220 8.49 -40.63 9.61
C GLY A 220 9.57 -40.60 8.53
N ASP A 221 9.88 -39.45 7.94
CA ASP A 221 10.90 -39.31 6.89
C ASP A 221 12.35 -39.42 7.42
N GLY A 222 12.52 -39.45 8.74
CA GLY A 222 13.83 -39.52 9.40
C GLY A 222 14.43 -38.15 9.73
N ALA A 223 13.69 -37.06 9.53
CA ALA A 223 14.05 -35.71 9.91
C ALA A 223 13.06 -35.15 10.96
N VAL A 224 13.51 -34.15 11.71
CA VAL A 224 12.60 -33.32 12.52
C VAL A 224 11.88 -32.37 11.57
N ASP A 225 10.55 -32.35 11.64
CA ASP A 225 9.67 -31.59 10.73
C ASP A 225 10.09 -30.11 10.66
N VAL A 226 10.22 -29.48 11.83
CA VAL A 226 10.74 -28.11 11.98
C VAL A 226 11.15 -27.85 13.43
N VAL A 227 12.26 -27.14 13.64
CA VAL A 227 12.61 -26.57 14.95
C VAL A 227 12.21 -25.11 15.01
N MET A 228 11.34 -24.74 15.93
CA MET A 228 10.98 -23.33 16.17
C MET A 228 11.91 -22.76 17.23
N VAL A 229 12.42 -21.55 17.03
CA VAL A 229 13.33 -20.86 17.96
C VAL A 229 12.80 -19.47 18.29
N ILE A 230 12.80 -19.11 19.58
CA ILE A 230 12.58 -17.75 20.05
C ILE A 230 13.88 -17.22 20.65
N HIS A 231 14.39 -16.11 20.11
CA HIS A 231 15.53 -15.41 20.69
C HIS A 231 15.08 -14.27 21.60
N SER A 232 15.87 -13.92 22.63
CA SER A 232 15.52 -12.78 23.50
C SER A 232 15.52 -11.47 22.71
N GLY A 233 14.70 -10.49 23.13
CA GLY A 233 14.62 -9.17 22.48
C GLY A 233 13.60 -9.03 21.35
N ARG A 234 13.79 -8.03 20.48
CA ARG A 234 12.90 -7.66 19.36
C ARG A 234 13.42 -8.25 18.04
N GLY A 235 12.55 -8.36 17.05
CA GLY A 235 12.90 -8.78 15.69
C GLY A 235 13.18 -7.58 14.79
N ALA A 236 14.10 -7.72 13.84
CA ALA A 236 14.51 -6.62 12.95
C ALA A 236 13.36 -6.14 12.04
N GLU A 237 12.39 -7.01 11.74
CA GLU A 237 11.17 -6.69 10.99
C GLU A 237 10.26 -5.68 11.70
N GLU A 238 10.44 -5.52 13.01
CA GLU A 238 9.67 -4.62 13.86
C GLU A 238 10.54 -3.48 14.41
N SER A 239 11.79 -3.76 14.78
CA SER A 239 12.69 -2.77 15.38
C SER A 239 13.46 -1.94 14.36
N GLY A 240 13.67 -2.46 13.15
CA GLY A 240 14.57 -1.88 12.14
C GLY A 240 16.05 -1.82 12.56
N ASP A 241 16.44 -2.50 13.64
CA ASP A 241 17.84 -2.58 14.09
C ASP A 241 18.53 -3.79 13.47
N GLY A 242 19.55 -3.58 12.65
CA GLY A 242 20.30 -4.67 12.01
C GLY A 242 21.12 -5.54 12.96
N ASN A 243 21.22 -5.19 14.25
CA ASN A 243 21.75 -6.08 15.28
C ASN A 243 20.72 -7.09 15.81
N ASP A 244 19.44 -6.85 15.57
CA ASP A 244 18.39 -7.83 15.83
C ASP A 244 18.33 -8.83 14.66
N ILE A 245 17.81 -10.02 14.91
CA ILE A 245 17.58 -11.02 13.86
C ILE A 245 16.25 -10.68 13.18
N TRP A 246 16.22 -10.66 11.85
CA TRP A 246 14.97 -10.65 11.10
C TRP A 246 14.32 -12.03 11.21
N SER A 247 13.09 -12.11 11.69
CA SER A 247 12.36 -13.38 11.82
C SER A 247 12.18 -14.08 10.48
N HIS A 248 12.53 -15.37 10.37
CA HIS A 248 12.52 -16.09 9.10
C HIS A 248 12.53 -17.63 9.26
N ARG A 249 12.28 -18.33 8.16
CA ARG A 249 12.48 -19.78 7.96
C ARG A 249 13.72 -20.04 7.11
N TRP A 250 14.54 -21.00 7.51
CA TRP A 250 15.71 -21.43 6.75
C TRP A 250 16.12 -22.87 7.10
N SER A 251 17.23 -23.33 6.53
CA SER A 251 17.80 -24.65 6.80
C SER A 251 19.23 -24.55 7.35
N LEU A 252 19.53 -25.27 8.42
CA LEU A 252 20.86 -25.33 9.04
C LEU A 252 21.95 -25.74 8.03
N SER A 253 21.62 -26.57 7.04
CA SER A 253 22.50 -27.02 5.96
C SER A 253 23.09 -25.87 5.13
N ALA A 254 22.43 -24.72 5.05
CA ALA A 254 22.92 -23.59 4.28
C ALA A 254 24.25 -23.01 4.80
N ALA A 255 24.52 -23.17 6.10
CA ALA A 255 25.80 -22.88 6.73
C ALA A 255 26.55 -24.14 7.18
N SER A 256 26.22 -25.30 6.61
CA SER A 256 26.80 -26.60 6.97
C SER A 256 26.63 -26.95 8.46
N LYS A 257 25.49 -26.56 9.06
CA LYS A 257 25.19 -26.75 10.50
C LYS A 257 24.15 -27.82 10.80
N ALA A 258 23.57 -28.47 9.78
CA ALA A 258 22.64 -29.58 9.99
C ALA A 258 23.28 -30.69 10.85
N VAL A 259 22.48 -31.40 11.64
CA VAL A 259 22.96 -32.42 12.58
C VAL A 259 21.96 -33.54 12.77
N THR A 260 22.45 -34.69 13.20
CA THR A 260 21.61 -35.82 13.59
C THR A 260 21.72 -36.05 15.09
N TYR A 261 20.58 -35.94 15.79
CA TYR A 261 20.39 -36.37 17.17
C TYR A 261 19.20 -37.32 17.24
N ASP A 262 19.23 -38.28 18.17
CA ASP A 262 18.21 -39.32 18.32
C ASP A 262 17.84 -40.08 17.02
N GLY A 263 18.80 -40.19 16.09
CA GLY A 263 18.59 -40.80 14.78
C GLY A 263 17.74 -39.97 13.81
N LYS A 264 17.45 -38.70 14.12
CA LYS A 264 16.72 -37.76 13.25
C LYS A 264 17.60 -36.64 12.75
N LEU A 265 17.48 -36.31 11.47
CA LEU A 265 18.12 -35.15 10.87
C LEU A 265 17.41 -33.86 11.32
N ILE A 266 18.16 -32.93 11.89
CA ILE A 266 17.71 -31.59 12.26
C ILE A 266 18.29 -30.63 11.24
N ASN A 267 17.41 -30.03 10.45
CA ASN A 267 17.80 -29.13 9.37
C ASN A 267 16.87 -27.93 9.26
N ASP A 268 15.56 -28.13 9.16
CA ASP A 268 14.62 -27.03 8.97
C ASP A 268 14.33 -26.30 10.28
N TYR A 269 14.31 -24.97 10.22
CA TYR A 269 14.00 -24.15 11.38
C TYR A 269 13.24 -22.89 11.01
N ILE A 270 12.51 -22.38 11.99
CA ILE A 270 11.99 -21.01 11.99
C ILE A 270 12.51 -20.29 13.24
N ILE A 271 12.84 -19.01 13.10
CA ILE A 271 13.32 -18.18 14.21
C ILE A 271 12.47 -16.91 14.32
N GLN A 272 12.14 -16.55 15.56
CA GLN A 272 11.25 -15.46 15.92
C GLN A 272 11.78 -14.70 17.15
N ALA A 273 11.33 -13.47 17.32
CA ALA A 273 11.69 -12.66 18.48
C ALA A 273 10.80 -12.92 19.70
N GLU A 274 11.35 -12.67 20.89
CA GLU A 274 10.63 -12.74 22.16
C GLU A 274 9.57 -11.64 22.31
N LYS A 275 9.85 -10.45 21.77
CA LYS A 275 9.10 -9.23 22.05
C LYS A 275 8.53 -8.57 20.81
N TYR A 276 7.36 -7.95 21.01
CA TYR A 276 6.81 -6.92 20.14
C TYR A 276 6.97 -5.56 20.83
N GLY A 277 7.70 -4.64 20.20
CA GLY A 277 8.06 -3.37 20.84
C GLY A 277 8.92 -3.54 22.09
N ALA A 278 8.96 -2.51 22.94
CA ALA A 278 9.85 -2.50 24.11
C ALA A 278 9.43 -3.45 25.24
N SER A 279 8.12 -3.67 25.40
CA SER A 279 7.57 -4.25 26.63
C SER A 279 6.61 -5.42 26.43
N SER A 280 6.11 -5.69 25.22
CA SER A 280 5.12 -6.76 25.01
C SER A 280 5.78 -8.06 24.53
N ILE A 281 5.18 -9.20 24.87
CA ILE A 281 5.53 -10.48 24.24
C ILE A 281 5.18 -10.39 22.75
N THR A 282 5.90 -11.13 21.91
CA THR A 282 5.59 -11.21 20.48
C THR A 282 4.16 -11.67 20.21
N ASN A 283 3.56 -11.14 19.14
CA ASN A 283 2.25 -11.57 18.67
C ASN A 283 2.41 -12.79 17.75
N ILE A 284 1.35 -13.61 17.62
CA ILE A 284 1.45 -14.90 16.90
C ILE A 284 1.57 -14.77 15.38
N GLY A 285 1.29 -13.61 14.78
CA GLY A 285 1.21 -13.46 13.32
C GLY A 285 2.47 -13.87 12.57
N VAL A 286 3.64 -13.40 12.98
CA VAL A 286 4.92 -13.75 12.32
C VAL A 286 5.25 -15.24 12.55
N LEU A 287 5.02 -15.76 13.76
CA LEU A 287 5.15 -17.19 14.05
C LEU A 287 4.23 -18.05 13.16
N CYS A 288 2.99 -17.61 12.95
CA CYS A 288 2.04 -18.31 12.09
C CYS A 288 2.48 -18.27 10.62
N HIS A 289 3.00 -17.13 10.15
CA HIS A 289 3.52 -16.96 8.80
C HIS A 289 4.70 -17.91 8.52
N GLU A 290 5.74 -17.90 9.37
CA GLU A 290 6.91 -18.77 9.15
C GLU A 290 6.54 -20.25 9.26
N PHE A 291 5.60 -20.60 10.14
CA PHE A 291 5.10 -21.96 10.20
C PHE A 291 4.34 -22.37 8.92
N GLY A 292 3.76 -21.41 8.18
CA GLY A 292 3.20 -21.65 6.86
C GLY A 292 4.26 -22.17 5.87
N HIS A 293 5.50 -21.69 5.96
CA HIS A 293 6.61 -22.25 5.18
C HIS A 293 7.00 -23.66 5.63
N ALA A 294 6.95 -23.94 6.94
CA ALA A 294 7.16 -25.30 7.45
C ALA A 294 6.10 -26.27 6.91
N LEU A 295 4.89 -25.80 6.61
CA LEU A 295 3.82 -26.56 5.94
C LEU A 295 4.00 -26.66 4.40
N GLY A 296 5.05 -26.05 3.84
CA GLY A 296 5.38 -26.11 2.42
C GLY A 296 4.76 -25.01 1.55
N LEU A 297 4.27 -23.91 2.15
CA LEU A 297 3.74 -22.78 1.39
C LEU A 297 4.84 -21.74 1.06
N PRO A 298 4.79 -21.12 -0.13
CA PRO A 298 5.65 -19.99 -0.47
C PRO A 298 5.13 -18.68 0.13
N ASP A 299 5.98 -17.65 0.12
CA ASP A 299 5.52 -16.26 0.24
C ASP A 299 4.59 -15.90 -0.92
N LEU A 300 3.48 -15.21 -0.60
CA LEU A 300 2.51 -14.68 -1.56
C LEU A 300 2.45 -13.15 -1.56
N TYR A 301 3.28 -12.47 -0.75
CA TYR A 301 3.73 -11.13 -1.07
C TYR A 301 4.83 -11.20 -2.14
N ASP A 302 5.05 -10.11 -2.87
CA ASP A 302 6.16 -10.04 -3.80
C ASP A 302 7.46 -9.72 -3.04
N THR A 303 8.33 -10.72 -2.99
CA THR A 303 9.62 -10.67 -2.27
C THR A 303 10.68 -9.78 -2.93
N ASP A 304 10.54 -9.40 -4.20
CA ASP A 304 11.44 -8.38 -4.79
C ASP A 304 10.94 -6.95 -4.55
N GLY A 305 9.68 -6.83 -4.11
CA GLY A 305 9.07 -5.62 -3.63
C GLY A 305 8.56 -4.71 -4.74
N SER A 306 8.29 -5.21 -5.93
CA SER A 306 7.65 -4.44 -6.99
C SER A 306 6.13 -4.34 -6.82
N SER A 307 5.51 -5.29 -6.12
CA SER A 307 4.08 -5.28 -5.74
C SER A 307 3.85 -5.60 -4.24
N SER A 308 2.58 -5.59 -3.81
CA SER A 308 2.15 -6.05 -2.48
C SER A 308 1.76 -7.54 -2.47
N GLY A 309 1.77 -8.22 -3.62
CA GLY A 309 1.19 -9.55 -3.79
C GLY A 309 -0.26 -9.59 -3.26
N LEU A 310 -0.57 -10.54 -2.37
CA LEU A 310 -1.92 -10.62 -1.76
C LEU A 310 -2.17 -9.64 -0.60
N GLY A 311 -1.21 -8.80 -0.23
CA GLY A 311 -1.40 -7.80 0.83
C GLY A 311 -1.96 -8.39 2.13
N ARG A 312 -2.90 -7.69 2.76
CA ARG A 312 -3.51 -8.07 4.06
C ARG A 312 -4.52 -9.21 3.98
N TRP A 313 -4.81 -9.72 2.78
CA TRP A 313 -5.83 -10.74 2.55
C TRP A 313 -5.40 -12.17 2.85
N CYS A 314 -4.08 -12.42 2.96
CA CYS A 314 -3.53 -13.76 3.18
C CYS A 314 -2.44 -13.77 4.25
N LEU A 315 -2.44 -14.78 5.13
CA LEU A 315 -1.36 -15.03 6.09
C LEU A 315 0.03 -15.10 5.43
N MET A 316 0.14 -15.74 4.26
CA MET A 316 1.40 -15.87 3.52
C MET A 316 1.80 -14.57 2.77
N ALA A 317 1.03 -13.50 2.95
CA ALA A 317 1.33 -12.16 2.50
C ALA A 317 1.47 -11.22 3.72
N ALA A 318 0.99 -9.98 3.64
CA ALA A 318 1.01 -9.02 4.75
C ALA A 318 -0.12 -9.25 5.79
N GLY A 319 -0.99 -10.25 5.58
CA GLY A 319 -2.09 -10.59 6.50
C GLY A 319 -1.62 -11.11 7.86
N ASN A 320 -0.35 -11.54 7.97
CA ASN A 320 0.29 -11.86 9.23
C ASN A 320 0.42 -10.65 10.19
N TRP A 321 0.34 -9.42 9.66
CA TRP A 321 0.44 -8.17 10.43
C TRP A 321 -0.91 -7.54 10.76
N ASN A 322 -2.03 -8.18 10.42
CA ASN A 322 -3.36 -7.66 10.75
C ASN A 322 -3.51 -7.52 12.28
N ASN A 323 -4.03 -6.37 12.70
CA ASN A 323 -4.10 -5.97 14.12
C ASN A 323 -2.74 -6.10 14.83
N ASP A 324 -1.66 -5.59 14.21
CA ASP A 324 -0.27 -5.73 14.68
C ASP A 324 0.20 -7.19 14.86
N GLY A 325 -0.41 -8.13 14.12
CA GLY A 325 -0.13 -9.56 14.19
C GLY A 325 -0.83 -10.29 15.34
N LYS A 326 -1.76 -9.62 16.03
CA LYS A 326 -2.61 -10.22 17.07
C LYS A 326 -3.76 -11.05 16.50
N THR A 327 -4.19 -10.70 15.28
CA THR A 327 -5.31 -11.30 14.57
C THR A 327 -4.88 -11.55 13.12
N PRO A 328 -4.04 -12.56 12.87
CA PRO A 328 -3.54 -12.86 11.52
C PRO A 328 -4.70 -13.30 10.62
N ALA A 329 -4.67 -12.89 9.36
CA ALA A 329 -5.67 -13.31 8.38
C ALA A 329 -5.70 -14.84 8.20
N HIS A 330 -6.83 -15.36 7.73
CA HIS A 330 -6.85 -16.68 7.10
C HIS A 330 -5.79 -16.77 5.97
N MET A 331 -5.33 -18.00 5.73
CA MET A 331 -4.67 -18.33 4.46
C MET A 331 -5.69 -18.26 3.31
N SER A 332 -5.25 -17.83 2.12
CA SER A 332 -6.09 -17.84 0.91
C SER A 332 -6.55 -19.25 0.57
N ILE A 333 -7.64 -19.37 -0.20
CA ILE A 333 -8.15 -20.65 -0.66
C ILE A 333 -7.09 -21.46 -1.44
N TRP A 334 -6.19 -20.80 -2.17
CA TRP A 334 -5.08 -21.51 -2.84
C TRP A 334 -4.19 -22.23 -1.82
N CYS A 335 -3.77 -21.55 -0.75
CA CYS A 335 -2.99 -22.16 0.33
C CYS A 335 -3.76 -23.32 0.99
N LYS A 336 -5.03 -23.08 1.35
CA LYS A 336 -5.86 -24.11 2.00
C LYS A 336 -6.09 -25.33 1.11
N ALA A 337 -6.20 -25.15 -0.21
CA ALA A 337 -6.28 -26.23 -1.18
C ALA A 337 -4.94 -26.99 -1.31
N LYS A 338 -3.82 -26.26 -1.35
CA LYS A 338 -2.47 -26.86 -1.40
C LYS A 338 -2.18 -27.74 -0.18
N LEU A 339 -2.64 -27.32 1.00
CA LEU A 339 -2.52 -28.07 2.25
C LEU A 339 -3.57 -29.19 2.41
N GLY A 340 -4.54 -29.27 1.49
CA GLY A 340 -5.61 -30.25 1.54
C GLY A 340 -6.70 -29.97 2.59
N TRP A 341 -6.76 -28.75 3.14
CA TRP A 341 -7.78 -28.37 4.13
C TRP A 341 -9.13 -28.05 3.49
N ILE A 342 -9.13 -27.57 2.25
CA ILE A 342 -10.35 -27.36 1.46
C ILE A 342 -10.13 -27.99 0.08
N ASN A 343 -11.13 -28.68 -0.44
CA ASN A 343 -11.18 -29.08 -1.84
C ASN A 343 -12.22 -28.22 -2.58
N PRO A 344 -11.81 -27.16 -3.31
CA PRO A 344 -12.75 -26.27 -3.98
C PRO A 344 -13.67 -27.01 -4.94
N THR A 345 -14.96 -26.70 -4.91
CA THR A 345 -15.92 -27.30 -5.84
C THR A 345 -15.73 -26.71 -7.23
N VAL A 346 -15.44 -27.54 -8.22
CA VAL A 346 -15.28 -27.10 -9.61
C VAL A 346 -16.65 -26.79 -10.22
N LEU A 347 -16.85 -25.55 -10.65
CA LEU A 347 -18.03 -25.08 -11.34
C LEU A 347 -17.82 -25.25 -12.86
N THR A 348 -18.84 -25.79 -13.55
CA THR A 348 -18.81 -26.04 -14.99
C THR A 348 -20.12 -25.62 -15.64
N GLY A 349 -20.05 -25.18 -16.90
CA GLY A 349 -21.22 -24.67 -17.62
C GLY A 349 -21.76 -23.37 -17.01
N ALA A 350 -23.08 -23.17 -17.13
CA ALA A 350 -23.78 -22.05 -16.50
C ALA A 350 -24.58 -22.53 -15.29
N GLY A 351 -24.61 -21.72 -14.22
CA GLY A 351 -25.32 -22.03 -12.99
C GLY A 351 -25.32 -20.88 -12.00
N SER A 352 -25.70 -21.16 -10.76
CA SER A 352 -25.65 -20.19 -9.67
C SER A 352 -25.25 -20.83 -8.35
N VAL A 353 -24.63 -20.02 -7.49
CA VAL A 353 -24.31 -20.30 -6.10
C VAL A 353 -25.13 -19.32 -5.25
N THR A 354 -25.95 -19.83 -4.34
CA THR A 354 -26.88 -18.99 -3.55
C THR A 354 -26.56 -18.92 -2.06
N ASN A 355 -25.54 -19.65 -1.61
CA ASN A 355 -25.25 -19.81 -0.18
C ASN A 355 -23.76 -20.04 0.06
N LEU A 356 -22.90 -19.13 -0.42
CA LEU A 356 -21.47 -19.15 -0.11
C LEU A 356 -21.25 -18.43 1.23
N THR A 357 -21.05 -19.20 2.30
CA THR A 357 -20.74 -18.65 3.63
C THR A 357 -19.27 -18.24 3.73
N SER A 358 -18.91 -17.43 4.73
CA SER A 358 -17.53 -17.05 4.97
C SER A 358 -16.61 -18.23 5.29
N LEU A 359 -15.30 -18.07 5.03
CA LEU A 359 -14.29 -19.07 5.38
C LEU A 359 -14.15 -19.30 6.89
N ASP A 360 -14.50 -18.34 7.75
CA ASP A 360 -14.61 -18.57 9.20
C ASP A 360 -15.74 -19.57 9.52
N ALA A 361 -16.85 -19.51 8.77
CA ALA A 361 -18.05 -20.28 9.06
C ALA A 361 -18.03 -21.69 8.47
N SER A 362 -17.48 -21.88 7.27
CA SER A 362 -17.37 -23.20 6.65
C SER A 362 -16.23 -23.36 5.65
N ALA A 363 -15.85 -24.61 5.39
CA ALA A 363 -14.83 -25.00 4.42
C ALA A 363 -15.38 -25.01 2.97
N GLN A 364 -16.02 -23.91 2.54
CA GLN A 364 -16.63 -23.80 1.22
C GLN A 364 -15.87 -22.82 0.33
N ALA A 365 -15.53 -23.27 -0.88
CA ALA A 365 -14.96 -22.44 -1.92
C ALA A 365 -15.21 -23.06 -3.29
N PHE A 366 -15.02 -22.27 -4.35
CA PHE A 366 -15.28 -22.70 -5.73
C PHE A 366 -14.07 -22.48 -6.62
N ARG A 367 -13.99 -23.28 -7.68
CA ARG A 367 -12.99 -23.18 -8.75
C ARG A 367 -13.67 -23.09 -10.10
N ILE A 368 -13.21 -22.20 -10.96
CA ILE A 368 -13.61 -22.14 -12.38
C ILE A 368 -12.35 -22.31 -13.23
N ASN A 369 -12.29 -23.37 -14.03
CA ASN A 369 -11.15 -23.62 -14.91
C ASN A 369 -11.20 -22.73 -16.15
N THR A 370 -10.05 -22.28 -16.63
CA THR A 370 -9.93 -21.67 -17.95
C THR A 370 -9.53 -22.70 -19.01
N PRO A 371 -9.54 -22.34 -20.31
CA PRO A 371 -9.01 -23.19 -21.38
C PRO A 371 -7.48 -23.36 -21.36
N VAL A 372 -6.76 -22.55 -20.58
CA VAL A 372 -5.30 -22.61 -20.46
C VAL A 372 -4.93 -23.55 -19.32
N ALA A 373 -3.97 -24.45 -19.56
CA ALA A 373 -3.50 -25.37 -18.52
C ALA A 373 -2.89 -24.59 -17.35
N ASP A 374 -3.04 -25.12 -16.14
CA ASP A 374 -2.51 -24.55 -14.90
C ASP A 374 -3.09 -23.17 -14.51
N GLU A 375 -4.05 -22.66 -15.29
CA GLU A 375 -4.69 -21.36 -15.10
C GLU A 375 -6.18 -21.52 -14.75
N TYR A 376 -6.62 -20.87 -13.67
CA TYR A 376 -7.98 -20.99 -13.16
C TYR A 376 -8.32 -19.89 -12.16
N PHE A 377 -9.60 -19.72 -11.88
CA PHE A 377 -10.08 -18.83 -10.83
C PHE A 377 -10.50 -19.60 -9.58
N LEU A 378 -10.14 -19.08 -8.41
CA LEU A 378 -10.67 -19.54 -7.11
C LEU A 378 -11.54 -18.47 -6.48
N LEU A 379 -12.64 -18.87 -5.85
CA LEU A 379 -13.61 -17.98 -5.26
C LEU A 379 -13.84 -18.36 -3.80
N GLU A 380 -13.72 -17.38 -2.90
CA GLU A 380 -14.00 -17.52 -1.47
C GLU A 380 -14.77 -16.30 -0.95
N ASN A 381 -15.56 -16.48 0.11
CA ASN A 381 -16.20 -15.38 0.83
C ASN A 381 -15.43 -15.09 2.11
N ARG A 382 -15.08 -13.83 2.32
CA ARG A 382 -14.38 -13.32 3.50
C ARG A 382 -15.25 -12.29 4.20
N GLN A 383 -15.30 -12.36 5.52
CA GLN A 383 -16.14 -11.51 6.35
C GLN A 383 -15.32 -11.00 7.52
N LEU A 384 -15.63 -9.81 8.03
CA LEU A 384 -14.92 -9.18 9.15
C LEU A 384 -15.29 -9.83 10.50
N THR A 385 -15.08 -11.15 10.61
CA THR A 385 -15.38 -11.98 11.77
C THR A 385 -14.17 -12.83 12.15
N GLY A 386 -14.18 -13.46 13.33
CA GLY A 386 -13.17 -14.46 13.69
C GLY A 386 -11.73 -13.96 13.53
N TRP A 387 -10.94 -14.71 12.75
CA TRP A 387 -9.54 -14.36 12.43
C TRP A 387 -9.42 -13.31 11.32
N ASP A 388 -10.48 -13.10 10.57
CA ASP A 388 -10.56 -12.13 9.48
C ASP A 388 -11.16 -10.78 9.91
N ALA A 389 -11.44 -10.60 11.21
CA ALA A 389 -12.01 -9.38 11.80
C ALA A 389 -11.17 -8.10 11.60
N SER A 390 -9.95 -8.22 11.06
CA SER A 390 -9.02 -7.13 10.77
C SER A 390 -8.58 -7.08 9.31
N LEU A 391 -9.32 -7.74 8.41
CA LEU A 391 -9.15 -7.56 6.97
C LEU A 391 -9.52 -6.13 6.53
N PRO A 392 -9.05 -5.69 5.34
CA PRO A 392 -9.40 -4.37 4.81
C PRO A 392 -10.88 -4.21 4.45
N GLY A 393 -11.60 -5.29 4.15
CA GLY A 393 -13.02 -5.30 3.80
C GLY A 393 -13.60 -6.72 3.77
N ASP A 394 -14.86 -6.85 3.36
CA ASP A 394 -15.60 -8.10 3.26
C ASP A 394 -16.28 -8.27 1.90
N GLY A 395 -16.56 -9.53 1.55
CA GLY A 395 -17.20 -9.93 0.30
C GLY A 395 -16.55 -11.14 -0.37
N LEU A 396 -16.86 -11.33 -1.64
CA LEU A 396 -16.27 -12.34 -2.52
C LEU A 396 -14.88 -11.90 -2.96
N LEU A 397 -13.87 -12.70 -2.64
CA LEU A 397 -12.56 -12.59 -3.27
C LEU A 397 -12.46 -13.57 -4.44
N ILE A 398 -11.92 -13.07 -5.56
CA ILE A 398 -11.66 -13.86 -6.77
C ILE A 398 -10.15 -13.86 -6.99
N TYR A 399 -9.53 -15.04 -6.95
CA TYR A 399 -8.12 -15.21 -7.22
C TYR A 399 -7.89 -15.76 -8.62
N HIS A 400 -7.01 -15.13 -9.39
CA HIS A 400 -6.49 -15.66 -10.65
C HIS A 400 -5.21 -16.44 -10.37
N ILE A 401 -5.23 -17.74 -10.66
CA ILE A 401 -4.14 -18.68 -10.37
C ILE A 401 -3.41 -19.03 -11.66
N ASP A 402 -2.08 -19.10 -11.60
CA ASP A 402 -1.22 -19.65 -12.64
C ASP A 402 -0.14 -20.56 -12.01
N GLU A 403 -0.42 -21.87 -11.94
CA GLU A 403 0.49 -22.86 -11.34
C GLU A 403 1.74 -23.15 -12.19
N SER A 404 1.89 -22.52 -13.36
CA SER A 404 3.17 -22.54 -14.08
C SER A 404 4.22 -21.62 -13.44
N GLN A 405 3.80 -20.70 -12.58
CA GLN A 405 4.67 -19.86 -11.79
C GLN A 405 5.07 -20.56 -10.48
N ILE A 406 6.18 -20.14 -9.90
CA ILE A 406 6.68 -20.68 -8.61
C ILE A 406 6.49 -19.72 -7.44
N ASN A 407 6.16 -18.45 -7.72
CA ASN A 407 5.99 -17.37 -6.73
C ASN A 407 5.23 -16.17 -7.36
N ASN A 408 5.09 -15.09 -6.58
CA ASN A 408 4.40 -13.85 -6.98
C ASN A 408 5.32 -12.71 -7.44
N LYS A 409 6.55 -12.99 -7.91
CA LYS A 409 7.52 -11.96 -8.36
C LYS A 409 7.40 -11.57 -9.85
N ASN A 410 6.34 -11.98 -10.52
CA ASN A 410 6.16 -11.72 -11.95
C ASN A 410 4.86 -10.95 -12.11
N GLU A 411 4.99 -9.64 -12.29
CA GLU A 411 3.86 -8.72 -12.21
C GLU A 411 2.94 -8.84 -13.43
N SER A 412 3.43 -9.53 -14.46
CA SER A 412 2.65 -9.88 -15.65
C SER A 412 1.91 -11.21 -15.48
N ARG A 413 2.34 -12.09 -14.54
CA ARG A 413 1.80 -13.43 -14.30
C ARG A 413 2.11 -13.89 -12.87
N TYR A 414 1.19 -13.66 -11.94
CA TYR A 414 1.37 -14.10 -10.55
C TYR A 414 1.02 -15.57 -10.39
N LEU A 415 1.63 -16.27 -9.43
CA LEU A 415 1.17 -17.59 -8.99
C LEU A 415 -0.26 -17.49 -8.43
N VAL A 416 -0.51 -16.49 -7.56
CA VAL A 416 -1.83 -16.17 -7.01
C VAL A 416 -2.01 -14.65 -7.05
N ASN A 417 -2.88 -14.16 -7.94
CA ASN A 417 -3.30 -12.76 -8.00
C ASN A 417 -4.67 -12.58 -7.35
N LEU A 418 -4.90 -11.46 -6.67
CA LEU A 418 -6.26 -11.04 -6.29
C LEU A 418 -6.81 -10.11 -7.37
N GLU A 419 -7.95 -10.48 -7.95
CA GLU A 419 -8.68 -9.60 -8.86
C GLU A 419 -9.41 -8.54 -8.02
N GLN A 420 -8.90 -7.31 -8.02
CA GLN A 420 -9.41 -6.19 -7.21
C GLN A 420 -10.63 -5.59 -7.89
N ALA A 421 -11.81 -5.68 -7.25
CA ALA A 421 -13.08 -5.35 -7.88
C ALA A 421 -13.16 -3.93 -8.43
N ASP A 422 -12.54 -2.97 -7.77
CA ASP A 422 -12.49 -1.57 -8.19
C ASP A 422 -11.64 -1.30 -9.45
N GLY A 423 -10.84 -2.27 -9.91
CA GLY A 423 -9.96 -2.13 -11.07
C GLY A 423 -8.77 -1.19 -10.87
N LEU A 424 -8.48 -0.75 -9.64
CA LEU A 424 -7.40 0.21 -9.36
C LEU A 424 -6.01 -0.44 -9.28
N ASN A 425 -5.96 -1.78 -9.17
CA ASN A 425 -4.72 -2.56 -9.13
C ASN A 425 -3.74 -2.12 -8.02
N HIS A 426 -4.23 -1.55 -6.92
CA HIS A 426 -3.41 -1.00 -5.83
C HIS A 426 -2.44 -1.99 -5.19
N LEU A 427 -2.80 -3.27 -5.13
CA LEU A 427 -1.89 -4.33 -4.70
C LEU A 427 -0.75 -4.53 -5.70
N ASN A 428 -1.05 -4.58 -7.00
CA ASN A 428 -0.07 -4.84 -8.05
C ASN A 428 0.88 -3.65 -8.25
N THR A 429 0.39 -2.42 -8.06
CA THR A 429 1.18 -1.19 -8.15
C THR A 429 1.82 -0.78 -6.82
N LYS A 430 1.61 -1.59 -5.76
CA LYS A 430 2.11 -1.33 -4.40
C LYS A 430 1.62 0.00 -3.80
N THR A 431 0.49 0.51 -4.27
CA THR A 431 -0.15 1.72 -3.73
C THR A 431 -0.63 1.49 -2.29
N ASN A 432 -1.19 0.31 -2.01
CA ASN A 432 -1.58 -0.08 -0.64
C ASN A 432 -1.43 -1.61 -0.43
N ASN A 433 -1.90 -2.13 0.72
CA ASN A 433 -1.86 -3.56 1.04
C ASN A 433 -3.27 -4.19 1.02
N GLY A 434 -4.18 -3.61 0.24
CA GLY A 434 -5.59 -3.97 0.14
C GLY A 434 -6.50 -2.96 0.84
N ASP A 435 -7.71 -2.81 0.32
CA ASP A 435 -8.73 -1.87 0.78
C ASP A 435 -10.17 -2.40 0.58
N THR A 436 -11.17 -1.63 0.99
CA THR A 436 -12.59 -2.05 0.92
C THR A 436 -13.14 -2.16 -0.51
N GLY A 437 -12.42 -1.66 -1.51
CA GLY A 437 -12.77 -1.72 -2.93
C GLY A 437 -12.37 -3.03 -3.61
N ASP A 438 -11.47 -3.82 -3.00
CA ASP A 438 -10.98 -5.09 -3.58
C ASP A 438 -12.04 -6.20 -3.69
N PRO A 439 -12.93 -6.44 -2.69
CA PRO A 439 -13.90 -7.55 -2.76
C PRO A 439 -15.12 -7.24 -3.65
N PHE A 440 -15.81 -8.29 -4.12
CA PHE A 440 -17.09 -8.18 -4.86
C PHE A 440 -18.30 -8.56 -3.96
N PRO A 441 -19.42 -7.81 -3.95
CA PRO A 441 -19.53 -6.47 -4.50
C PRO A 441 -18.73 -5.45 -3.68
N GLY A 442 -18.39 -5.78 -2.43
CA GLY A 442 -17.59 -4.93 -1.54
C GLY A 442 -18.15 -3.53 -1.41
N ASN A 443 -17.29 -2.56 -1.10
CA ASN A 443 -17.68 -1.14 -1.07
C ASN A 443 -17.70 -0.49 -2.47
N SER A 444 -17.21 -1.20 -3.50
CA SER A 444 -17.21 -0.71 -4.87
C SER A 444 -18.50 -1.03 -5.64
N ASP A 445 -19.44 -1.76 -5.02
CA ASP A 445 -20.72 -2.21 -5.59
C ASP A 445 -20.58 -2.93 -6.95
N HIS A 446 -19.40 -3.51 -7.21
CA HIS A 446 -19.12 -4.22 -8.45
C HIS A 446 -19.70 -5.63 -8.41
N THR A 447 -20.78 -5.85 -9.16
CA THR A 447 -21.53 -7.12 -9.11
C THR A 447 -21.17 -8.11 -10.23
N THR A 448 -20.14 -7.82 -11.02
CA THR A 448 -19.76 -8.63 -12.20
C THR A 448 -18.24 -8.65 -12.41
N PHE A 449 -17.70 -9.83 -12.72
CA PHE A 449 -16.33 -10.08 -13.16
C PHE A 449 -16.35 -11.01 -14.39
N ASN A 450 -15.95 -10.51 -15.55
CA ASN A 450 -16.00 -11.27 -16.80
C ASN A 450 -14.95 -10.81 -17.84
N CYS A 451 -15.01 -11.35 -19.05
CA CYS A 451 -14.04 -11.09 -20.11
C CYS A 451 -13.93 -9.61 -20.55
N TYR A 452 -14.88 -8.77 -20.16
CA TYR A 452 -15.07 -7.39 -20.62
C TYR A 452 -15.14 -6.35 -19.49
N THR A 453 -14.99 -6.78 -18.23
CA THR A 453 -14.91 -5.86 -17.08
C THR A 453 -13.48 -5.37 -16.85
N THR A 454 -13.30 -4.41 -15.94
CA THR A 454 -11.98 -4.08 -15.39
C THR A 454 -12.06 -4.25 -13.87
N PRO A 455 -11.34 -5.22 -13.28
CA PRO A 455 -10.48 -6.20 -13.93
C PRO A 455 -11.29 -7.18 -14.81
N ASN A 456 -10.63 -7.75 -15.82
CA ASN A 456 -11.25 -8.74 -16.72
C ASN A 456 -10.82 -10.15 -16.34
N SER A 457 -11.62 -11.14 -16.74
CA SER A 457 -11.32 -12.55 -16.52
C SER A 457 -10.44 -13.18 -17.59
N ASN A 458 -9.84 -12.43 -18.53
CA ASN A 458 -9.08 -13.06 -19.62
C ASN A 458 -7.82 -13.75 -19.09
N ASN A 459 -7.34 -14.74 -19.83
CA ASN A 459 -6.13 -15.44 -19.47
C ASN A 459 -4.92 -14.50 -19.58
N TYR A 460 -3.82 -14.80 -18.90
CA TYR A 460 -2.59 -14.01 -18.96
C TYR A 460 -2.00 -13.88 -20.37
N ASN A 461 -2.29 -14.83 -21.26
CA ASN A 461 -1.88 -14.74 -22.68
C ASN A 461 -2.78 -13.83 -23.55
N GLY A 462 -3.76 -13.15 -22.93
CA GLY A 462 -4.73 -12.27 -23.59
C GLY A 462 -5.91 -12.99 -24.26
N SER A 463 -5.93 -14.32 -24.28
CA SER A 463 -7.08 -15.08 -24.79
C SER A 463 -8.24 -15.07 -23.80
N SER A 464 -9.46 -15.18 -24.30
CA SER A 464 -10.64 -15.28 -23.44
C SER A 464 -10.60 -16.55 -22.59
N SER A 465 -10.83 -16.40 -21.29
CA SER A 465 -11.07 -17.52 -20.38
C SER A 465 -12.48 -18.09 -20.50
N ASN A 466 -13.38 -17.36 -21.16
CA ASN A 466 -14.83 -17.56 -21.13
C ASN A 466 -15.42 -17.55 -19.71
N VAL A 467 -14.77 -16.97 -18.70
CA VAL A 467 -15.32 -16.93 -17.34
C VAL A 467 -16.17 -15.69 -17.15
N ASN A 468 -17.44 -15.88 -16.81
CA ASN A 468 -18.35 -14.82 -16.39
C ASN A 468 -18.92 -15.16 -15.01
N ILE A 469 -18.70 -14.27 -14.05
CA ILE A 469 -19.31 -14.27 -12.72
C ILE A 469 -20.14 -12.99 -12.63
N ALA A 470 -21.44 -13.12 -12.41
CA ALA A 470 -22.36 -11.98 -12.47
C ALA A 470 -23.44 -12.07 -11.40
N ALA A 471 -24.17 -10.97 -11.19
CA ALA A 471 -25.16 -10.86 -10.13
C ALA A 471 -24.58 -11.25 -8.76
N ILE A 472 -23.33 -10.83 -8.52
CA ILE A 472 -22.66 -11.02 -7.24
C ILE A 472 -23.39 -10.14 -6.23
N ALA A 473 -23.92 -10.76 -5.18
CA ALA A 473 -24.67 -10.08 -4.14
C ALA A 473 -24.32 -10.69 -2.79
N GLU A 474 -24.27 -9.83 -1.78
CA GLU A 474 -24.07 -10.22 -0.39
C GLU A 474 -25.29 -9.86 0.44
N ASN A 475 -25.74 -10.79 1.29
CA ASN A 475 -26.82 -10.55 2.23
C ASN A 475 -26.53 -11.23 3.57
N ASN A 476 -26.36 -10.43 4.63
CA ASN A 476 -26.00 -10.90 5.97
C ASN A 476 -24.74 -11.80 5.98
N GLY A 477 -23.68 -11.38 5.27
CA GLY A 477 -22.42 -12.12 5.18
C GLY A 477 -22.44 -13.38 4.33
N ILE A 478 -23.55 -13.65 3.62
CA ILE A 478 -23.68 -14.76 2.67
C ILE A 478 -23.60 -14.19 1.25
N VAL A 479 -22.64 -14.69 0.48
CA VAL A 479 -22.45 -14.34 -0.92
C VAL A 479 -23.26 -15.27 -1.82
N SER A 480 -23.81 -14.68 -2.89
CA SER A 480 -24.44 -15.37 -4.00
C SER A 480 -23.96 -14.80 -5.33
N PHE A 481 -23.91 -15.63 -6.37
CA PHE A 481 -23.54 -15.22 -7.72
C PHE A 481 -24.06 -16.22 -8.76
N SER A 482 -24.17 -15.77 -10.00
CA SER A 482 -24.29 -16.62 -11.18
C SER A 482 -22.94 -16.79 -11.85
N TYR A 483 -22.73 -17.93 -12.49
CA TYR A 483 -21.52 -18.21 -13.27
C TYR A 483 -21.88 -18.81 -14.62
N GLY A 484 -21.02 -18.62 -15.62
CA GLY A 484 -21.22 -19.17 -16.96
C GLY A 484 -20.18 -18.72 -17.96
N PRO A 485 -20.36 -19.06 -19.25
CA PRO A 485 -19.54 -18.53 -20.31
C PRO A 485 -19.73 -17.01 -20.46
N CYS A 486 -18.69 -16.29 -20.87
CA CYS A 486 -18.83 -14.94 -21.39
C CYS A 486 -19.84 -14.92 -22.53
N GLN A 487 -20.76 -13.96 -22.49
CA GLN A 487 -21.86 -13.88 -23.45
C GLN A 487 -21.69 -12.68 -24.37
N THR A 488 -22.05 -12.87 -25.63
CA THR A 488 -22.28 -11.78 -26.55
C THR A 488 -23.53 -11.03 -26.14
N CYS A 489 -23.49 -9.71 -26.23
CA CYS A 489 -24.65 -8.88 -25.93
C CYS A 489 -25.84 -9.32 -26.80
N SER A 490 -27.06 -9.18 -26.29
CA SER A 490 -28.28 -9.40 -27.06
C SER A 490 -29.36 -8.43 -26.57
N GLY A 491 -30.20 -7.94 -27.49
CA GLY A 491 -31.21 -6.93 -27.17
C GLY A 491 -30.61 -5.59 -26.72
N THR A 492 -31.41 -4.81 -25.97
CA THR A 492 -31.02 -3.49 -25.47
C THR A 492 -30.09 -3.64 -24.26
N PRO A 493 -28.87 -3.08 -24.29
CA PRO A 493 -27.97 -3.11 -23.14
C PRO A 493 -28.46 -2.17 -22.02
N ILE A 494 -27.94 -2.37 -20.80
CA ILE A 494 -28.10 -1.43 -19.69
C ILE A 494 -27.15 -0.26 -19.91
N GLY A 495 -27.69 0.96 -19.90
CA GLY A 495 -26.93 2.19 -20.15
C GLY A 495 -26.02 2.63 -19.00
N GLY A 496 -26.31 2.24 -17.75
CA GLY A 496 -25.51 2.60 -16.57
C GLY A 496 -25.72 4.04 -16.08
N SER A 497 -24.76 4.55 -15.32
CA SER A 497 -24.71 5.90 -14.78
C SER A 497 -23.41 6.59 -15.15
N SER A 498 -23.49 7.84 -15.62
CA SER A 498 -22.29 8.67 -15.82
C SER A 498 -21.96 9.41 -14.53
N GLU A 499 -20.69 9.42 -14.16
CA GLU A 499 -20.17 10.06 -12.94
C GLU A 499 -18.97 10.93 -13.30
N SER A 500 -18.80 12.06 -12.61
CA SER A 500 -17.62 12.93 -12.76
C SER A 500 -16.82 12.92 -11.47
N ASP A 501 -15.50 13.02 -11.60
CA ASP A 501 -14.58 13.25 -10.48
C ASP A 501 -14.87 14.54 -9.69
N VAL A 502 -15.44 15.56 -10.34
CA VAL A 502 -15.83 16.84 -9.74
C VAL A 502 -17.25 17.26 -10.11
N ALA A 503 -17.96 17.87 -9.15
CA ALA A 503 -19.28 18.45 -9.41
C ALA A 503 -19.21 19.82 -10.12
N GLN A 504 -18.11 20.55 -9.93
CA GLN A 504 -17.88 21.88 -10.47
C GLN A 504 -16.40 22.03 -10.83
N SER A 505 -16.08 22.78 -11.88
CA SER A 505 -14.69 23.06 -12.27
C SER A 505 -14.57 24.39 -13.01
N CYS A 506 -13.35 24.92 -13.13
CA CYS A 506 -13.08 26.15 -13.87
C CYS A 506 -13.05 25.90 -15.38
N SER A 507 -13.23 26.97 -16.15
CA SER A 507 -13.08 26.90 -17.61
C SER A 507 -11.65 26.50 -17.95
N GLY A 508 -11.47 25.59 -18.90
CA GLY A 508 -10.14 25.11 -19.29
C GLY A 508 -9.59 23.99 -18.41
N SER A 509 -10.23 23.65 -17.29
CA SER A 509 -9.81 22.54 -16.43
C SER A 509 -10.17 21.19 -17.04
N THR A 510 -9.26 20.22 -16.89
CA THR A 510 -9.52 18.82 -17.23
C THR A 510 -10.44 18.19 -16.18
N ILE A 511 -11.44 17.46 -16.64
CA ILE A 511 -12.35 16.64 -15.83
C ILE A 511 -12.31 15.20 -16.32
N ASN A 512 -12.58 14.26 -15.43
CA ASN A 512 -12.63 12.84 -15.73
C ASN A 512 -14.02 12.28 -15.44
N LEU A 513 -14.58 11.58 -16.42
CA LEU A 513 -15.89 10.96 -16.36
C LEU A 513 -15.74 9.44 -16.43
N LEU A 514 -16.54 8.74 -15.64
CA LEU A 514 -16.61 7.29 -15.58
C LEU A 514 -18.05 6.84 -15.84
N LEU A 515 -18.22 5.76 -16.58
CA LEU A 515 -19.49 5.06 -16.73
C LEU A 515 -19.52 3.86 -15.77
N THR A 516 -20.57 3.75 -14.96
CA THR A 516 -20.77 2.67 -13.97
C THR A 516 -22.08 1.92 -14.23
N GLY A 517 -22.19 0.66 -13.80
CA GLY A 517 -23.46 -0.10 -13.82
C GLY A 517 -24.04 -0.42 -15.21
N MET A 518 -23.26 -0.31 -16.29
CA MET A 518 -23.66 -0.67 -17.65
C MET A 518 -23.48 -2.17 -17.95
N SER A 519 -24.05 -2.64 -19.05
CA SER A 519 -23.79 -4.02 -19.53
C SER A 519 -22.35 -4.22 -19.98
N SER A 520 -21.67 -5.23 -19.44
CA SER A 520 -20.31 -5.65 -19.80
C SER A 520 -20.33 -7.00 -20.55
N LEU A 521 -20.72 -6.97 -21.83
CA LEU A 521 -20.86 -8.15 -22.69
C LEU A 521 -20.05 -7.97 -23.99
N GLU A 522 -19.79 -9.06 -24.71
CA GLU A 522 -19.10 -8.96 -26.01
C GLU A 522 -19.91 -8.13 -27.00
N GLY A 523 -19.24 -7.25 -27.75
CA GLY A 523 -19.89 -6.40 -28.74
C GLY A 523 -20.66 -5.21 -28.15
N ILE A 524 -20.43 -4.86 -26.88
CA ILE A 524 -20.85 -3.55 -26.38
C ILE A 524 -19.89 -2.47 -26.89
N SER A 525 -20.43 -1.35 -27.36
CA SER A 525 -19.67 -0.15 -27.74
C SER A 525 -20.21 1.09 -27.05
N TYR A 526 -19.31 2.02 -26.75
CA TYR A 526 -19.61 3.27 -26.06
C TYR A 526 -19.53 4.46 -27.02
N GLN A 527 -20.33 5.48 -26.76
CA GLN A 527 -20.25 6.77 -27.43
C GLN A 527 -20.67 7.85 -26.45
N TRP A 528 -19.70 8.60 -25.94
CA TRP A 528 -19.99 9.73 -25.07
C TRP A 528 -20.69 10.85 -25.82
N GLN A 529 -21.61 11.53 -25.14
CA GLN A 529 -22.31 12.70 -25.63
C GLN A 529 -22.29 13.81 -24.59
N SER A 530 -22.19 15.05 -25.06
CA SER A 530 -22.26 16.26 -24.25
C SER A 530 -23.45 17.13 -24.65
N SER A 531 -23.93 17.96 -23.71
CA SER A 531 -25.03 18.90 -23.92
C SER A 531 -24.84 20.14 -23.05
N THR A 532 -25.09 21.32 -23.60
CA THR A 532 -25.01 22.59 -22.85
C THR A 532 -26.35 23.05 -22.28
N ASP A 533 -27.44 22.35 -22.59
CA ASP A 533 -28.81 22.63 -22.14
C ASP A 533 -29.48 21.44 -21.43
N GLY A 534 -28.73 20.34 -21.24
CA GLY A 534 -29.18 19.10 -20.62
C GLY A 534 -30.19 18.29 -21.46
N SER A 535 -30.52 18.73 -22.66
CA SER A 535 -31.60 18.17 -23.50
C SER A 535 -31.12 17.76 -24.89
N ASN A 536 -30.34 18.60 -25.56
CA ASN A 536 -29.78 18.36 -26.89
C ASN A 536 -28.34 17.85 -26.76
N TYR A 537 -28.14 16.57 -27.03
CA TYR A 537 -26.85 15.90 -26.89
C TYR A 537 -26.17 15.71 -28.23
N THR A 538 -24.86 15.98 -28.27
CA THR A 538 -23.98 15.76 -29.42
C THR A 538 -22.85 14.80 -29.07
N ASN A 539 -22.43 13.97 -30.01
CA ASN A 539 -21.34 13.02 -29.79
C ASN A 539 -20.03 13.75 -29.51
N VAL A 540 -19.32 13.28 -28.49
CA VAL A 540 -17.90 13.63 -28.26
C VAL A 540 -17.07 12.81 -29.24
N SER A 541 -16.21 13.48 -30.02
CA SER A 541 -15.48 12.84 -31.13
C SER A 541 -14.35 11.96 -30.60
N GLY A 542 -14.24 10.73 -31.14
CA GLY A 542 -13.11 9.82 -30.91
C GLY A 542 -13.24 8.93 -29.65
N GLU A 543 -14.22 9.20 -28.80
CA GLU A 543 -14.33 8.59 -27.48
C GLU A 543 -15.31 7.40 -27.50
N ASN A 544 -14.73 6.19 -27.54
CA ASN A 544 -15.46 4.92 -27.61
C ASN A 544 -15.20 4.01 -26.39
N GLU A 545 -14.69 4.58 -25.31
CA GLU A 545 -14.37 3.89 -24.06
C GLU A 545 -15.42 4.20 -22.98
N PHE A 546 -15.39 3.44 -21.87
CA PHE A 546 -16.26 3.67 -20.73
C PHE A 546 -15.82 4.84 -19.82
N THR A 547 -14.66 5.44 -20.11
CA THR A 547 -14.19 6.69 -19.48
C THR A 547 -14.17 7.81 -20.50
N LEU A 548 -14.18 9.06 -20.02
CA LEU A 548 -13.97 10.25 -20.83
C LEU A 548 -13.13 11.26 -20.04
N GLN A 549 -11.95 11.61 -20.56
CA GLN A 549 -11.20 12.77 -20.09
C GLN A 549 -11.46 13.93 -21.04
N THR A 550 -11.93 15.07 -20.52
CA THR A 550 -12.25 16.22 -21.37
C THR A 550 -12.01 17.54 -20.65
N THR A 551 -11.99 18.64 -21.39
CA THR A 551 -11.82 19.99 -20.84
C THR A 551 -13.16 20.68 -20.70
N LEU A 552 -13.49 21.15 -19.50
CA LEU A 552 -14.72 21.89 -19.26
C LEU A 552 -14.57 23.32 -19.79
N GLN A 553 -15.40 23.71 -20.77
CA GLN A 553 -15.41 25.09 -21.31
C GLN A 553 -16.59 25.91 -20.74
N GLN A 554 -17.68 25.23 -20.43
CA GLN A 554 -18.88 25.80 -19.84
C GLN A 554 -19.67 24.71 -19.11
N THR A 555 -20.67 25.10 -18.32
CA THR A 555 -21.58 24.12 -17.69
C THR A 555 -22.11 23.15 -18.74
N THR A 556 -21.82 21.86 -18.53
CA THR A 556 -22.06 20.81 -19.52
C THR A 556 -22.60 19.56 -18.84
N TRP A 557 -23.60 18.95 -19.47
CA TRP A 557 -24.14 17.64 -19.15
C TRP A 557 -23.47 16.59 -20.01
N TYR A 558 -23.09 15.46 -19.41
CA TYR A 558 -22.51 14.32 -20.08
C TYR A 558 -23.39 13.09 -19.88
N ARG A 559 -23.45 12.24 -20.89
CA ARG A 559 -24.03 10.89 -20.83
C ARG A 559 -23.31 10.00 -21.84
N CYS A 560 -23.42 8.69 -21.67
CA CYS A 560 -22.88 7.72 -22.63
C CYS A 560 -24.02 6.94 -23.30
N MET A 561 -23.92 6.74 -24.61
CA MET A 561 -24.75 5.79 -25.35
C MET A 561 -24.06 4.43 -25.38
N VAL A 562 -24.68 3.44 -24.76
CA VAL A 562 -24.22 2.05 -24.75
C VAL A 562 -24.97 1.30 -25.82
N THR A 563 -24.26 0.70 -26.78
CA THR A 563 -24.86 -0.01 -27.91
C THR A 563 -24.43 -1.45 -27.92
N CYS A 564 -25.37 -2.37 -28.06
CA CYS A 564 -25.08 -3.76 -28.37
C CYS A 564 -24.95 -3.92 -29.90
N GLN A 565 -23.74 -4.16 -30.38
CA GLN A 565 -23.44 -4.25 -31.82
C GLN A 565 -24.10 -5.45 -32.48
N SER A 566 -24.32 -6.55 -31.75
CA SER A 566 -24.97 -7.75 -32.29
C SER A 566 -26.46 -7.53 -32.57
N SER A 567 -27.15 -6.74 -31.73
CA SER A 567 -28.58 -6.47 -31.83
C SER A 567 -28.90 -5.15 -32.51
N GLY A 568 -27.94 -4.22 -32.55
CA GLY A 568 -28.10 -2.83 -32.98
C GLY A 568 -28.89 -1.95 -32.02
N GLN A 569 -29.25 -2.45 -30.83
CA GLN A 569 -30.04 -1.71 -29.84
C GLN A 569 -29.14 -0.94 -28.88
N SER A 570 -29.60 0.22 -28.40
CA SER A 570 -28.84 1.09 -27.50
C SER A 570 -29.67 1.60 -26.32
N SER A 571 -28.98 1.93 -25.23
CA SER A 571 -29.52 2.66 -24.08
C SER A 571 -28.57 3.79 -23.71
N PHE A 572 -29.10 4.84 -23.07
CA PHE A 572 -28.29 5.92 -22.51
C PHE A 572 -28.07 5.68 -21.02
N SER A 573 -26.91 6.12 -20.52
CA SER A 573 -26.66 6.26 -19.10
C SER A 573 -27.51 7.39 -18.49
N THR A 574 -27.57 7.44 -17.16
CA THR A 574 -27.98 8.67 -16.48
C THR A 574 -27.00 9.80 -16.83
N SER A 575 -27.51 11.04 -16.86
CA SER A 575 -26.67 12.20 -17.19
C SER A 575 -26.07 12.82 -15.93
N THR A 576 -24.78 13.14 -15.98
CA THR A 576 -24.09 13.94 -14.97
C THR A 576 -23.85 15.36 -15.46
N LYS A 577 -23.96 16.33 -14.56
CA LYS A 577 -23.75 17.75 -14.84
C LYS A 577 -22.49 18.21 -14.14
N VAL A 578 -21.60 18.87 -14.87
CA VAL A 578 -20.45 19.57 -14.30
C VAL A 578 -20.69 21.07 -14.48
N ASP A 579 -20.76 21.80 -13.37
CA ASP A 579 -20.95 23.24 -13.39
C ASP A 579 -19.64 23.99 -13.63
N GLN A 580 -19.66 24.96 -14.56
CA GLN A 580 -18.57 25.90 -14.71
C GLN A 580 -18.59 26.89 -13.55
N MET A 581 -17.50 26.96 -12.81
CA MET A 581 -17.27 28.01 -11.82
C MET A 581 -17.06 29.36 -12.51
N THR A 582 -17.60 30.43 -11.93
CA THR A 582 -17.45 31.79 -12.47
C THR A 582 -16.29 32.53 -11.81
N GLY A 583 -15.51 33.28 -12.60
CA GLY A 583 -14.50 34.28 -12.23
C GLY A 583 -14.00 34.23 -10.79
N ASP A 584 -14.78 34.75 -9.83
CA ASP A 584 -14.36 34.86 -8.43
C ASP A 584 -14.06 33.52 -7.72
N GLN A 585 -14.60 32.39 -8.21
CA GLN A 585 -14.38 31.04 -7.65
C GLN A 585 -13.18 30.30 -8.27
N CYS A 586 -12.56 30.85 -9.31
CA CYS A 586 -11.45 30.22 -10.03
C CYS A 586 -10.07 30.74 -9.62
N TYR A 587 -10.01 31.85 -8.89
CA TYR A 587 -8.74 32.37 -8.41
C TYR A 587 -8.16 31.51 -7.28
N CYS A 588 -6.86 31.26 -7.35
CA CYS A 588 -6.14 30.60 -6.27
C CYS A 588 -6.31 31.36 -4.94
N ASN A 589 -6.39 30.60 -3.84
CA ASN A 589 -6.44 31.16 -2.49
C ASN A 589 -5.27 32.11 -2.24
N ALA A 590 -5.54 33.27 -1.65
CA ALA A 590 -4.54 34.24 -1.26
C ALA A 590 -4.50 34.37 0.27
N GLY A 591 -3.31 34.59 0.83
CA GLY A 591 -3.05 34.70 2.26
C GLY A 591 -1.65 35.23 2.52
N ALA A 592 -1.37 35.64 3.75
CA ALA A 592 -0.03 36.03 4.18
C ALA A 592 0.68 34.86 4.88
N THR A 593 2.00 34.78 4.70
CA THR A 593 2.85 33.82 5.43
C THR A 593 3.28 34.36 6.80
N GLU A 594 3.25 35.68 6.98
CA GLU A 594 3.54 36.39 8.23
C GLU A 594 2.64 37.63 8.30
N MET A 595 2.13 37.96 9.49
CA MET A 595 1.11 39.00 9.69
C MET A 595 1.49 40.04 10.76
N GLN A 596 2.62 39.86 11.45
CA GLN A 596 2.90 40.60 12.69
C GLN A 596 3.59 41.95 12.48
N PHE A 597 4.38 42.12 11.42
CA PHE A 597 5.35 43.22 11.35
C PHE A 597 4.88 44.39 10.50
N GLU A 598 4.39 44.09 9.31
CA GLU A 598 4.16 45.07 8.25
C GLU A 598 2.91 44.72 7.43
N LYS A 599 2.40 45.72 6.72
CA LYS A 599 1.24 45.53 5.84
C LYS A 599 1.10 46.66 4.85
N ILE A 600 0.40 46.38 3.76
CA ILE A 600 -0.21 47.41 2.94
C ILE A 600 -1.27 48.11 3.79
N SER A 601 -1.20 49.42 3.88
CA SER A 601 -2.09 50.26 4.70
C SER A 601 -3.03 51.12 3.87
N ALA A 602 -2.62 51.49 2.65
CA ALA A 602 -3.49 52.14 1.68
C ALA A 602 -3.04 51.86 0.25
N ILE A 603 -4.01 51.83 -0.66
CA ILE A 603 -3.81 51.75 -2.10
C ILE A 603 -4.54 52.91 -2.77
N GLN A 604 -3.88 53.54 -3.72
CA GLN A 604 -4.49 54.42 -4.71
C GLN A 604 -4.19 53.89 -6.12
N PHE A 605 -5.25 53.66 -6.90
CA PHE A 605 -5.13 53.20 -8.29
C PHE A 605 -6.22 53.87 -9.13
N ASN A 606 -5.81 54.67 -10.13
CA ASN A 606 -6.73 55.55 -10.86
C ASN A 606 -7.59 56.42 -9.91
N ASP A 607 -8.92 56.25 -9.90
CA ASP A 607 -9.85 56.94 -9.01
C ASP A 607 -10.19 56.16 -7.73
N ILE A 608 -9.62 54.96 -7.53
CA ILE A 608 -9.70 54.21 -6.28
C ILE A 608 -8.75 54.83 -5.26
N SER A 609 -9.26 55.04 -4.05
CA SER A 609 -8.48 55.34 -2.85
C SER A 609 -9.08 54.52 -1.71
N ASN A 610 -8.34 53.51 -1.23
CA ASN A 610 -8.83 52.56 -0.23
C ASN A 610 -7.75 52.28 0.81
N THR A 611 -8.13 52.30 2.09
CA THR A 611 -7.27 51.90 3.20
C THR A 611 -7.50 50.43 3.54
N SER A 612 -6.44 49.71 3.90
CA SER A 612 -6.49 48.31 4.35
C SER A 612 -6.21 48.19 5.84
N GLY A 613 -6.90 47.24 6.47
CA GLY A 613 -6.81 46.88 7.88
C GLY A 613 -5.76 45.80 8.14
N SER A 614 -6.07 44.88 9.05
CA SER A 614 -5.28 43.67 9.32
C SER A 614 -6.26 42.54 9.60
N ASN A 615 -6.58 41.75 8.59
CA ASN A 615 -7.41 40.55 8.73
C ASN A 615 -6.63 39.38 9.35
N ALA A 616 -7.37 38.40 9.87
CA ALA A 616 -6.80 37.27 10.62
C ALA A 616 -5.94 36.30 9.79
N ASP A 617 -6.02 36.36 8.46
CA ASP A 617 -5.25 35.58 7.49
C ASP A 617 -4.30 36.45 6.64
N GLY A 618 -4.20 37.75 6.95
CA GLY A 618 -3.36 38.71 6.25
C GLY A 618 -3.82 39.02 4.82
N TYR A 619 -5.04 38.61 4.46
CA TYR A 619 -5.66 38.89 3.17
C TYR A 619 -6.93 39.73 3.34
N GLU A 620 -7.06 40.77 2.53
CA GLU A 620 -8.26 41.62 2.49
C GLU A 620 -8.82 41.67 1.08
N ASP A 621 -10.10 41.32 0.98
CA ASP A 621 -10.84 41.28 -0.28
C ASP A 621 -11.62 42.59 -0.47
N PHE A 622 -11.21 43.36 -1.48
CA PHE A 622 -11.86 44.59 -1.92
C PHE A 622 -12.42 44.48 -3.34
N THR A 623 -12.75 43.29 -3.83
CA THR A 623 -13.29 43.04 -5.18
C THR A 623 -14.59 43.80 -5.51
N ASN A 624 -15.29 44.30 -4.49
CA ASN A 624 -16.45 45.18 -4.64
C ASN A 624 -16.10 46.64 -5.00
N ILE A 625 -14.84 47.05 -4.84
CA ILE A 625 -14.33 48.38 -5.23
C ILE A 625 -13.75 48.26 -6.65
N ILE A 626 -14.29 49.06 -7.57
CA ILE A 626 -13.94 48.97 -8.99
C ILE A 626 -13.62 50.35 -9.58
N THR A 627 -12.78 50.36 -10.60
CA THR A 627 -12.49 51.53 -11.44
C THR A 627 -12.54 51.14 -12.91
N ALA A 628 -12.85 52.11 -13.77
CA ALA A 628 -12.81 51.93 -15.21
C ALA A 628 -11.44 52.33 -15.77
N VAL A 629 -10.82 51.42 -16.52
CA VAL A 629 -9.58 51.65 -17.26
C VAL A 629 -9.77 51.26 -18.73
N SER A 630 -8.96 51.84 -19.62
CA SER A 630 -9.01 51.63 -21.07
C SER A 630 -7.78 50.86 -21.55
N PRO A 631 -7.93 49.88 -22.46
CA PRO A 631 -6.79 49.24 -23.12
C PRO A 631 -5.85 50.27 -23.77
N GLY A 632 -4.55 50.11 -23.56
CA GLY A 632 -3.52 51.08 -23.97
C GLY A 632 -3.38 52.32 -23.09
N GLY A 633 -4.20 52.46 -22.05
CA GLY A 633 -4.10 53.53 -21.07
C GLY A 633 -3.00 53.29 -20.03
N THR A 634 -2.57 54.36 -19.37
CA THR A 634 -1.61 54.30 -18.25
C THR A 634 -2.17 55.07 -17.06
N TYR A 635 -2.15 54.45 -15.88
CA TYR A 635 -2.80 54.95 -14.68
C TYR A 635 -1.83 55.00 -13.50
N SER A 636 -1.95 56.01 -12.64
CA SER A 636 -1.12 56.13 -11.44
C SER A 636 -1.47 55.07 -10.41
N PHE A 637 -0.44 54.50 -9.80
CA PHE A 637 -0.51 53.57 -8.69
C PHE A 637 0.33 54.07 -7.51
N ASN A 638 -0.22 53.98 -6.31
CA ASN A 638 0.47 54.23 -5.06
C ASN A 638 0.06 53.19 -4.00
N ALA A 639 1.04 52.67 -3.26
CA ALA A 639 0.85 51.80 -2.12
C ALA A 639 1.62 52.31 -0.90
N ASP A 640 0.91 52.55 0.20
CA ASP A 640 1.47 52.95 1.49
C ASP A 640 1.65 51.72 2.38
N ILE A 641 2.83 51.55 2.98
CA ILE A 641 3.13 50.45 3.90
C ILE A 641 3.16 50.96 5.34
N TYR A 642 2.47 50.26 6.22
CA TYR A 642 2.59 50.47 7.66
C TYR A 642 3.75 49.63 8.19
N ASN A 643 4.66 50.27 8.92
CA ASN A 643 5.92 49.70 9.42
C ASN A 643 6.84 49.13 8.33
N GLY A 644 6.92 49.77 7.15
CA GLY A 644 7.77 49.25 6.08
C GLY A 644 9.28 49.34 6.38
N PHE A 645 10.05 48.42 5.80
CA PHE A 645 11.50 48.29 5.89
C PHE A 645 12.18 48.37 4.51
N ASP A 646 13.49 48.64 4.50
CA ASP A 646 14.25 48.83 3.25
C ASP A 646 14.32 47.59 2.34
N GLN A 647 13.92 46.43 2.84
CA GLN A 647 13.92 45.15 2.13
C GLN A 647 12.53 44.80 1.54
N ASP A 648 11.52 45.61 1.80
CA ASP A 648 10.15 45.33 1.37
C ASP A 648 9.96 45.61 -0.11
N GLN A 649 9.12 44.80 -0.76
CA GLN A 649 8.76 44.94 -2.15
C GLN A 649 7.25 44.79 -2.35
N VAL A 650 6.68 45.54 -3.30
CA VAL A 650 5.29 45.40 -3.71
C VAL A 650 5.20 44.83 -5.12
N PHE A 651 4.37 43.80 -5.25
CA PHE A 651 3.98 43.20 -6.52
C PHE A 651 2.50 43.47 -6.81
N VAL A 652 2.20 43.73 -8.08
CA VAL A 652 0.83 43.96 -8.55
C VAL A 652 0.58 43.09 -9.76
N TRP A 653 -0.50 42.33 -9.71
CA TRP A 653 -1.02 41.56 -10.83
C TRP A 653 -2.39 42.05 -11.27
N ILE A 654 -2.68 41.97 -12.57
CA ILE A 654 -4.01 42.17 -13.15
C ILE A 654 -4.24 41.06 -14.18
N ASP A 655 -5.36 40.34 -14.03
CA ASP A 655 -5.77 39.21 -14.89
C ASP A 655 -6.35 39.74 -16.22
N PHE A 656 -5.50 40.09 -17.17
CA PHE A 656 -5.94 40.82 -18.38
C PHE A 656 -6.73 39.94 -19.34
N ASN A 657 -6.52 38.62 -19.30
CA ASN A 657 -7.15 37.66 -20.21
C ASN A 657 -8.45 37.05 -19.64
N ARG A 658 -8.69 37.20 -18.33
CA ARG A 658 -9.84 36.71 -17.56
C ARG A 658 -9.94 35.19 -17.47
N ASP A 659 -8.83 34.49 -17.41
CA ASP A 659 -8.79 33.03 -17.23
C ASP A 659 -8.85 32.58 -15.77
N GLY A 660 -8.70 33.52 -14.82
CA GLY A 660 -8.85 33.27 -13.40
C GLY A 660 -7.55 32.91 -12.69
N ASP A 661 -6.39 33.00 -13.33
CA ASP A 661 -5.09 32.93 -12.67
C ASP A 661 -4.29 34.24 -12.85
N PHE A 662 -2.98 34.20 -12.55
CA PHE A 662 -2.06 35.33 -12.65
C PHE A 662 -0.70 34.90 -13.23
N ASP A 663 -0.68 33.77 -13.96
CA ASP A 663 0.55 33.08 -14.38
C ASP A 663 1.07 33.59 -15.74
N ASP A 664 0.27 34.40 -16.45
CA ASP A 664 0.65 34.93 -17.74
C ASP A 664 1.76 36.00 -17.63
N PRO A 665 2.73 36.03 -18.57
CA PRO A 665 3.88 36.93 -18.50
C PRO A 665 3.56 38.42 -18.44
N ASP A 666 2.40 38.86 -18.94
CA ASP A 666 1.97 40.26 -18.94
C ASP A 666 1.07 40.65 -17.76
N GLU A 667 0.75 39.70 -16.86
CA GLU A 667 -0.17 39.94 -15.74
C GLU A 667 0.53 40.47 -14.50
N LEU A 668 1.81 40.18 -14.29
CA LEU A 668 2.66 40.88 -13.31
C LEU A 668 2.99 42.28 -13.81
N THR A 669 2.07 43.21 -13.61
CA THR A 669 2.13 44.56 -14.17
C THR A 669 3.10 45.49 -13.43
N PHE A 670 3.42 45.20 -12.15
CA PHE A 670 4.39 45.99 -11.41
C PHE A 670 5.15 45.17 -10.36
N THR A 671 6.46 45.39 -10.33
CA THR A 671 7.38 44.96 -9.27
C THR A 671 8.17 46.18 -8.83
N SER A 672 8.09 46.56 -7.56
CA SER A 672 8.83 47.71 -7.04
C SER A 672 10.32 47.41 -6.86
N ASN A 673 11.15 48.44 -6.61
CA ASN A 673 12.44 48.22 -5.95
C ASN A 673 12.21 47.95 -4.45
N THR A 674 13.22 47.45 -3.74
CA THR A 674 13.16 47.29 -2.28
C THR A 674 13.27 48.64 -1.55
N SER A 675 12.33 48.97 -0.67
CA SER A 675 12.30 50.23 0.10
C SER A 675 11.21 50.21 1.17
N ALA A 676 11.35 50.98 2.25
CA ALA A 676 10.30 51.16 3.27
C ALA A 676 8.99 51.81 2.77
N GLY A 677 8.92 52.18 1.49
CA GLY A 677 7.78 52.84 0.87
C GLY A 677 7.73 54.35 1.11
N PRO A 678 6.69 55.03 0.59
CA PRO A 678 5.60 54.48 -0.20
C PRO A 678 6.05 54.08 -1.62
N PHE A 679 5.34 53.14 -2.24
CA PHE A 679 5.64 52.68 -3.59
C PHE A 679 4.76 53.39 -4.61
N THR A 680 5.36 54.14 -5.52
CA THR A 680 4.65 54.86 -6.59
C THR A 680 5.05 54.35 -7.96
N SER A 681 4.08 54.14 -8.85
CA SER A 681 4.32 53.71 -10.23
C SER A 681 3.24 54.19 -11.19
N MET A 682 3.44 53.91 -12.47
CA MET A 682 2.43 54.03 -13.52
C MET A 682 2.18 52.64 -14.11
N ILE A 683 0.95 52.15 -13.98
CA ILE A 683 0.52 50.84 -14.48
C ILE A 683 -0.05 51.03 -15.89
N ALA A 684 0.50 50.33 -16.87
CA ALA A 684 0.02 50.33 -18.24
C ALA A 684 -0.93 49.16 -18.48
N ILE A 685 -2.07 49.42 -19.13
CA ILE A 685 -3.04 48.39 -19.51
C ILE A 685 -2.71 47.92 -20.94
N PRO A 686 -2.42 46.64 -21.17
CA PRO A 686 -2.14 46.12 -22.50
C PRO A 686 -3.25 46.43 -23.50
N VAL A 687 -2.89 46.76 -24.74
CA VAL A 687 -3.87 46.99 -25.83
C VAL A 687 -4.68 45.73 -26.18
N THR A 688 -4.18 44.56 -25.79
CA THR A 688 -4.78 43.24 -25.97
C THR A 688 -5.79 42.88 -24.87
N THR A 689 -5.97 43.72 -23.85
CA THR A 689 -6.87 43.44 -22.71
C THR A 689 -8.31 43.25 -23.18
N THR A 690 -8.95 42.17 -22.73
CA THR A 690 -10.35 41.87 -23.06
C THR A 690 -11.30 42.77 -22.26
N PRO A 691 -12.28 43.46 -22.88
CA PRO A 691 -13.26 44.27 -22.15
C PRO A 691 -14.06 43.44 -21.13
N GLY A 692 -14.14 43.92 -19.89
CA GLY A 692 -14.88 43.25 -18.83
C GLY A 692 -14.35 43.64 -17.44
N LYS A 693 -14.96 43.07 -16.39
CA LYS A 693 -14.38 43.13 -15.05
C LYS A 693 -13.25 42.10 -14.95
N THR A 694 -12.11 42.53 -14.44
CA THR A 694 -10.94 41.70 -14.12
C THR A 694 -10.52 41.95 -12.66
N ARG A 695 -9.73 41.03 -12.08
CA ARG A 695 -9.19 41.11 -10.73
C ARG A 695 -7.79 41.71 -10.74
N MET A 696 -7.54 42.60 -9.80
CA MET A 696 -6.20 43.10 -9.45
C MET A 696 -5.80 42.50 -8.11
N ARG A 697 -4.57 41.99 -7.99
CA ARG A 697 -4.00 41.46 -6.75
C ARG A 697 -2.73 42.25 -6.41
N ILE A 698 -2.57 42.60 -5.14
CA ILE A 698 -1.43 43.37 -4.65
C ILE A 698 -0.83 42.62 -3.47
N ARG A 699 0.48 42.42 -3.46
CA ARG A 699 1.19 41.70 -2.40
C ARG A 699 2.39 42.51 -1.91
N LEU A 700 2.52 42.60 -0.59
CA LEU A 700 3.76 42.98 0.08
C LEU A 700 4.62 41.74 0.28
N HIS A 701 5.91 41.84 -0.01
CA HIS A 701 6.88 40.79 0.16
C HIS A 701 8.12 41.33 0.86
N ASP A 702 8.38 40.80 2.05
CA ASP A 702 9.66 40.94 2.71
C ASP A 702 10.68 40.00 2.04
N SER A 703 11.79 40.57 1.57
CA SER A 703 12.90 39.84 0.96
C SER A 703 14.08 39.59 1.93
N GLY A 704 13.90 39.98 3.20
CA GLY A 704 14.89 39.93 4.29
C GLY A 704 15.08 38.60 5.00
#